data_AF-A0A7X8MKM9-F1
#
_entry.id   AF-A0A7X8MKM9-F1
#
_cell.length_a   1.000
_cell.length_b   1.000
_cell.length_c   1.000
_cell.angle_alpha   90.00
_cell.angle_beta   90.00
_cell.angle_gamma   90.00
#
_symmetry.space_group_name_H-M   'P 1'
#
loop_
_entity.id
_entity.type
_entity.pdbx_description
1 polymer ?
#
loop_
_entity_poly.entity_id
_entity_poly.type
_entity_poly.pdbx_seq_one_letter_code
_entity_poly.pdbx_strand_id
1 'polypeptide(L)'
;MEFPVIKAAAYVLLHAPDLLYWQGTTPTMERITNPDSQYLQSLPQHLRAYADAVKYPPNQVYIGNLSPEQLRELPRPWYEQEITANSQGPLGEIVDQVKFYALLKLVDRFNLVELEEGFSLSLKKDLEGQAMFSADELTLLEKGTALEEIEKLVASKRAEGLYQHGVLVGCVREAHEHDPNLKAHVIMENLVSKASAVLALKNLLHIHKIDPAGIDYIVETSEEAIGDMNQRGGGNLAKAIGEAAGLVNASGIDLRGFCAGPAHGLVNAASLVQSGIFENVIVVAGGSSAKLGMNSKDHIAKGTPVLEDMVGAFALLVSKNDGINPVLRTDIIGQHKIGSGSAPQAVMQAIVVDPLLRNNLRISDVDLYAPELQNPEITVPAGAGDVPLANYKMIGAMAVKRGELEKQQLMDFCAQHGMVGFAPTQGHIPSGIPAIGHILANIKAGQVQRAMIIGKGSLFLGRMTDLFDGISIILEKNTGEVKPQVMATQQDTEPEKKGITIGLTIGGGEVSPDDMLRGVQQAVKADKDLQVVIIGQCESKDFTVYEATSEEAIRQTSEQLLQKGIIDGLVTMHYPFPIGVTTIGKVITPAQGKEMYIASTTGTADTNRVQAMIKNAVYGIGVARAEGLTDPTVGILNVEGARQVERHLQQMQAAGYQLTWGSSGRNDGGAILRGNDLITGNVDICVTDSLTGNVLMKLFSAFNSGGQYETIGYGYGPGVGENFDRLICIISRASGAPVISSAIAYCANLVKNKWQSFVRQEIDQAKKYGWITNQDTPATSPEEAITCPTAKTVDREISGIDILELDDAIRRLWKEGIFASSGMGCTGPVIMVASSDYEKACQLLKD
;
A
#
# COMPACT_ATOMS: atom_id res chain seq x y z
N MET A 1 11.18 -20.81 -4.87
CA MET A 1 10.43 -19.55 -4.70
C MET A 1 11.29 -18.66 -3.81
N GLU A 2 11.41 -17.37 -4.10
CA GLU A 2 12.18 -16.48 -3.21
C GLU A 2 11.21 -15.91 -2.17
N PHE A 3 11.58 -16.02 -0.91
CA PHE A 3 10.75 -15.60 0.22
C PHE A 3 11.28 -14.29 0.78
N PRO A 4 10.40 -13.33 1.11
CA PRO A 4 10.82 -12.09 1.75
C PRO A 4 11.40 -12.38 3.13
N VAL A 5 12.20 -11.46 3.66
CA VAL A 5 12.85 -11.62 4.96
C VAL A 5 12.33 -10.59 5.94
N ILE A 6 12.47 -10.90 7.22
CA ILE A 6 12.31 -9.90 8.28
C ILE A 6 13.68 -9.37 8.68
N LYS A 7 13.97 -8.14 8.28
CA LYS A 7 15.31 -7.54 8.37
C LYS A 7 15.60 -6.97 9.74
N ALA A 8 14.58 -6.39 10.38
CA ALA A 8 14.73 -5.70 11.65
C ALA A 8 13.41 -5.69 12.45
N ALA A 9 13.56 -5.53 13.76
CA ALA A 9 12.48 -5.32 14.71
C ALA A 9 12.91 -4.29 15.76
N ALA A 10 11.95 -3.49 16.23
CA ALA A 10 12.11 -2.60 17.37
C ALA A 10 10.81 -2.50 18.17
N TYR A 11 10.95 -2.23 19.46
CA TYR A 11 9.89 -2.29 20.44
C TYR A 11 9.97 -1.09 21.40
N VAL A 12 8.83 -0.62 21.86
CA VAL A 12 8.75 0.47 22.84
C VAL A 12 7.77 0.10 23.93
N LEU A 13 8.10 0.47 25.16
CA LEU A 13 7.18 0.47 26.28
C LEU A 13 7.12 1.87 26.89
N LEU A 14 5.96 2.50 26.94
CA LEU A 14 5.78 3.79 27.61
C LEU A 14 5.07 3.60 28.93
N HIS A 15 5.75 3.92 30.03
CA HIS A 15 5.17 3.85 31.36
C HIS A 15 4.25 5.06 31.59
N ALA A 16 2.95 4.82 31.75
CA ALA A 16 1.92 5.84 31.73
C ALA A 16 0.89 5.68 32.89
N PRO A 17 1.34 5.82 34.15
CA PRO A 17 0.50 5.56 35.33
C PRO A 17 -0.65 6.59 35.51
N ASP A 18 -0.45 7.86 35.16
CA ASP A 18 -1.53 8.85 35.22
C ASP A 18 -2.51 8.65 34.05
N LEU A 19 -2.03 8.31 32.84
CA LEU A 19 -2.94 7.93 31.75
C LEU A 19 -3.76 6.70 32.10
N LEU A 20 -3.17 5.70 32.77
CA LEU A 20 -3.93 4.57 33.31
C LEU A 20 -5.05 5.07 34.22
N TYR A 21 -4.70 5.88 35.22
CA TYR A 21 -5.67 6.34 36.21
C TYR A 21 -6.80 7.15 35.58
N TRP A 22 -6.49 8.06 34.65
CA TRP A 22 -7.47 9.00 34.09
C TRP A 22 -8.17 8.52 32.83
N GLN A 23 -7.52 7.72 31.99
CA GLN A 23 -7.98 7.32 30.66
C GLN A 23 -8.15 5.79 30.48
N GLY A 24 -7.65 4.98 31.42
CA GLY A 24 -7.91 3.54 31.40
C GLY A 24 -9.40 3.24 31.56
N THR A 25 -9.95 2.31 30.75
CA THR A 25 -11.40 2.07 30.73
C THR A 25 -11.95 1.67 32.10
N THR A 26 -11.26 0.81 32.85
CA THR A 26 -11.74 0.36 34.18
C THR A 26 -11.80 1.50 35.21
N PRO A 27 -10.73 2.28 35.45
CA PRO A 27 -10.79 3.49 36.27
C PRO A 27 -11.85 4.50 35.83
N THR A 28 -11.94 4.78 34.52
CA THR A 28 -12.87 5.78 33.98
C THR A 28 -14.33 5.35 34.17
N MET A 29 -14.66 4.08 33.89
CA MET A 29 -16.00 3.57 34.11
C MET A 29 -16.37 3.51 35.59
N GLU A 30 -15.43 3.15 36.47
CA GLU A 30 -15.69 3.21 37.91
C GLU A 30 -15.94 4.65 38.36
N ARG A 31 -15.20 5.64 37.85
CA ARG A 31 -15.41 7.05 38.20
C ARG A 31 -16.79 7.55 37.79
N ILE A 32 -17.32 7.05 36.68
CA ILE A 32 -18.68 7.37 36.21
C ILE A 32 -19.76 6.67 37.05
N THR A 33 -19.56 5.41 37.40
CA THR A 33 -20.60 4.56 37.99
C THR A 33 -20.56 4.53 39.53
N ASN A 34 -19.40 4.73 40.13
CA ASN A 34 -19.13 4.65 41.57
C ASN A 34 -17.90 5.51 41.97
N PRO A 35 -18.03 6.86 41.93
CA PRO A 35 -16.90 7.77 42.11
C PRO A 35 -16.18 7.66 43.46
N ASP A 36 -16.88 7.24 44.51
CA ASP A 36 -16.33 7.09 45.86
C ASP A 36 -15.86 5.66 46.17
N SER A 37 -15.69 4.81 45.15
CA SER A 37 -15.29 3.41 45.33
C SER A 37 -13.96 3.26 46.10
N GLN A 38 -13.88 2.23 46.94
CA GLN A 38 -12.63 1.86 47.60
C GLN A 38 -11.52 1.57 46.59
N TYR A 39 -11.88 1.00 45.43
CA TYR A 39 -10.94 0.75 44.34
C TYR A 39 -10.27 2.04 43.85
N LEU A 40 -11.02 3.11 43.52
CA LEU A 40 -10.44 4.37 43.07
C LEU A 40 -9.57 5.03 44.13
N GLN A 41 -9.97 4.95 45.41
CA GLN A 41 -9.17 5.47 46.52
C GLN A 41 -7.86 4.70 46.70
N SER A 42 -7.87 3.39 46.45
CA SER A 42 -6.71 2.51 46.61
C SER A 42 -5.74 2.52 45.42
N LEU A 43 -6.26 2.69 44.20
CA LEU A 43 -5.51 2.54 42.96
C LEU A 43 -4.19 3.34 42.93
N PRO A 44 -4.12 4.62 43.35
CA PRO A 44 -2.87 5.37 43.34
C PRO A 44 -1.73 4.73 44.16
N GLN A 45 -2.03 3.97 45.21
CA GLN A 45 -1.00 3.30 46.02
C GLN A 45 -0.42 2.04 45.36
N HIS A 46 -1.06 1.55 44.29
CA HIS A 46 -0.61 0.37 43.55
C HIS A 46 0.03 0.71 42.20
N LEU A 47 0.07 1.99 41.81
CA LEU A 47 0.77 2.45 40.61
C LEU A 47 2.28 2.41 40.86
N ARG A 48 3.02 2.00 39.84
CA ARG A 48 4.49 1.87 39.93
C ARG A 48 5.17 3.20 39.65
N ALA A 49 6.37 3.37 40.20
CA ALA A 49 7.27 4.42 39.73
C ALA A 49 7.94 3.98 38.42
N TYR A 50 8.42 4.95 37.62
CA TYR A 50 9.15 4.65 36.38
C TYR A 50 10.38 3.76 36.62
N ALA A 51 11.10 3.96 37.72
CA ALA A 51 12.24 3.12 38.07
C ALA A 51 11.85 1.65 38.27
N ASP A 52 10.70 1.38 38.88
CA ASP A 52 10.21 0.01 39.11
C ASP A 52 9.74 -0.61 37.78
N ALA A 53 9.09 0.17 36.92
CA ALA A 53 8.72 -0.26 35.58
C ALA A 53 9.95 -0.62 34.72
N VAL A 54 11.06 0.13 34.85
CA VAL A 54 12.33 -0.19 34.18
C VAL A 54 12.94 -1.47 34.75
N LYS A 55 12.98 -1.62 36.08
CA LYS A 55 13.53 -2.82 36.73
C LYS A 55 12.72 -4.10 36.49
N TYR A 56 11.46 -3.98 36.09
CA TYR A 56 10.59 -5.13 35.93
C TYR A 56 11.11 -6.10 34.84
N PRO A 57 11.49 -7.35 35.19
CA PRO A 57 12.17 -8.25 34.25
C PRO A 57 11.43 -8.52 32.92
N PRO A 58 10.10 -8.68 32.88
CA PRO A 58 9.36 -8.81 31.62
C PRO A 58 9.51 -7.60 30.68
N ASN A 59 9.58 -6.38 31.23
CA ASN A 59 9.82 -5.18 30.42
C ASN A 59 11.24 -5.20 29.84
N GLN A 60 12.23 -5.69 30.61
CA GLN A 60 13.60 -5.87 30.11
C GLN A 60 13.69 -6.93 29.01
N VAL A 61 12.87 -7.99 29.05
CA VAL A 61 12.76 -8.95 27.94
C VAL A 61 12.16 -8.28 26.70
N TYR A 62 11.14 -7.46 26.86
CA TYR A 62 10.47 -6.78 25.74
C TYR A 62 11.42 -5.89 24.93
N ILE A 63 12.36 -5.20 25.58
CA ILE A 63 13.39 -4.37 24.92
C ILE A 63 14.71 -5.11 24.64
N GLY A 64 14.79 -6.41 24.95
CA GLY A 64 15.91 -7.29 24.59
C GLY A 64 17.12 -7.29 25.54
N ASN A 65 17.02 -6.70 26.73
CA ASN A 65 18.10 -6.75 27.73
C ASN A 65 18.18 -8.12 28.45
N LEU A 66 17.06 -8.85 28.51
CA LEU A 66 16.99 -10.23 28.97
C LEU A 66 16.38 -11.10 27.88
N SER A 67 16.76 -12.37 27.82
CA SER A 67 16.08 -13.37 26.97
C SER A 67 14.85 -13.96 27.68
N PRO A 68 13.87 -14.50 26.95
CA PRO A 68 12.75 -15.25 27.54
C PRO A 68 13.21 -16.44 28.42
N GLU A 69 14.32 -17.08 28.07
CA GLU A 69 14.92 -18.16 28.86
C GLU A 69 15.46 -17.65 30.19
N GLN A 70 16.18 -16.53 30.19
CA GLN A 70 16.66 -15.90 31.42
C GLN A 70 15.50 -15.49 32.33
N LEU A 71 14.41 -14.97 31.76
CA LEU A 71 13.20 -14.63 32.53
C LEU A 71 12.55 -15.86 33.16
N ARG A 72 12.55 -17.00 32.48
CA ARG A 72 12.03 -18.27 33.00
C ARG A 72 12.82 -18.77 34.21
N GLU A 73 14.12 -18.50 34.26
CA GLU A 73 15.01 -18.91 35.36
C GLU A 73 14.85 -18.03 36.61
N LEU A 74 14.33 -16.80 36.47
CA LEU A 74 14.10 -15.92 37.59
C LEU A 74 12.94 -16.41 38.48
N PRO A 75 13.07 -16.34 39.81
CA PRO A 75 11.98 -16.67 40.71
C PRO A 75 10.83 -15.66 40.56
N ARG A 76 9.60 -16.17 40.73
CA ARG A 76 8.39 -15.34 40.77
C ARG A 76 8.03 -14.99 42.22
N PRO A 77 7.42 -13.82 42.47
CA PRO A 77 6.98 -12.86 41.47
C PRO A 77 8.13 -11.99 40.90
N TRP A 78 8.05 -11.65 39.61
CA TRP A 78 9.10 -10.88 38.92
C TRP A 78 9.12 -9.41 39.33
N TYR A 79 7.99 -8.84 39.75
CA TYR A 79 7.93 -7.46 40.26
C TYR A 79 8.61 -7.27 41.62
N GLU A 80 9.03 -8.35 42.29
CA GLU A 80 9.84 -8.30 43.52
C GLU A 80 11.34 -8.56 43.25
N GLN A 81 11.71 -8.84 42.00
CA GLN A 81 13.10 -9.18 41.68
C GLN A 81 13.95 -7.94 41.45
N GLU A 82 15.14 -7.94 42.03
CA GLU A 82 16.16 -6.92 41.78
C GLU A 82 17.12 -7.42 40.69
N ILE A 83 17.13 -6.71 39.56
CA ILE A 83 18.02 -6.98 38.44
C ILE A 83 18.77 -5.70 38.05
N THR A 84 19.91 -5.87 37.38
CA THR A 84 20.52 -4.75 36.68
C THR A 84 19.67 -4.45 35.45
N ALA A 85 19.08 -3.25 35.41
CA ALA A 85 18.16 -2.84 34.35
C ALA A 85 18.61 -1.53 33.71
N ASN A 86 18.26 -1.36 32.44
CA ASN A 86 18.44 -0.13 31.69
C ASN A 86 17.14 0.19 30.94
N SER A 87 16.80 1.46 30.80
CA SER A 87 15.67 1.87 29.97
C SER A 87 15.94 1.70 28.48
N GLN A 88 17.20 1.54 28.06
CA GLN A 88 17.60 1.24 26.69
C GLN A 88 18.02 -0.22 26.56
N GLY A 89 17.68 -0.84 25.43
CA GLY A 89 18.06 -2.20 25.09
C GLY A 89 18.29 -2.39 23.58
N PRO A 90 18.81 -3.54 23.16
CA PRO A 90 19.16 -3.78 21.76
C PRO A 90 17.96 -3.81 20.82
N LEU A 91 16.75 -4.03 21.35
CA LEU A 91 15.52 -4.05 20.57
C LEU A 91 14.66 -2.81 20.80
N GLY A 92 15.08 -1.83 21.60
CA GLY A 92 14.34 -0.58 21.81
C GLY A 92 14.42 -0.05 23.23
N GLU A 93 13.36 0.60 23.71
CA GLU A 93 13.43 1.37 24.96
C GLU A 93 12.14 1.41 25.80
N ILE A 94 12.31 1.77 27.07
CA ILE A 94 11.26 2.08 28.04
C ILE A 94 11.26 3.58 28.30
N VAL A 95 10.15 4.25 28.00
CA VAL A 95 10.01 5.71 28.08
C VAL A 95 9.09 6.10 29.23
N ASP A 96 9.40 7.20 29.91
CA ASP A 96 8.54 7.75 30.95
C ASP A 96 7.34 8.53 30.37
N GLN A 97 6.35 8.81 31.22
CA GLN A 97 5.14 9.52 30.82
C GLN A 97 5.40 10.97 30.40
N VAL A 98 6.42 11.62 30.97
CA VAL A 98 6.76 13.02 30.70
C VAL A 98 7.21 13.16 29.25
N LYS A 99 8.15 12.33 28.80
CA LYS A 99 8.56 12.25 27.40
C LYS A 99 7.42 11.77 26.51
N PHE A 100 6.52 10.93 27.01
CA PHE A 100 5.35 10.52 26.23
C PHE A 100 4.42 11.71 25.93
N TYR A 101 4.19 12.62 26.87
CA TYR A 101 3.39 13.82 26.63
C TYR A 101 4.04 14.76 25.60
N ALA A 102 5.37 14.86 25.60
CA ALA A 102 6.07 15.55 24.52
C ALA A 102 5.78 14.88 23.16
N LEU A 103 5.85 13.55 23.08
CA LEU A 103 5.55 12.82 21.84
C LEU A 103 4.12 13.06 21.36
N LEU A 104 3.12 13.08 22.26
CA LEU A 104 1.73 13.41 21.89
C LEU A 104 1.66 14.78 21.21
N LYS A 105 2.33 15.79 21.78
CA LYS A 105 2.39 17.15 21.21
C LYS A 105 3.12 17.20 19.88
N LEU A 106 4.22 16.46 19.73
CA LEU A 106 5.04 16.46 18.52
C LEU A 106 4.35 15.78 17.32
N VAL A 107 3.56 14.73 17.56
CA VAL A 107 2.85 14.02 16.47
C VAL A 107 1.49 14.61 16.13
N ASP A 108 1.03 15.59 16.91
CA ASP A 108 -0.25 16.25 16.72
C ASP A 108 -0.17 17.32 15.62
N ARG A 109 -0.76 17.01 14.47
CA ARG A 109 -0.80 17.91 13.29
C ARG A 109 -1.91 18.95 13.37
N PHE A 110 -2.89 18.76 14.25
CA PHE A 110 -4.09 19.58 14.33
C PHE A 110 -4.08 20.55 15.53
N ASN A 111 -3.00 20.57 16.31
CA ASN A 111 -2.83 21.43 17.49
C ASN A 111 -3.97 21.26 18.50
N LEU A 112 -4.35 20.02 18.77
CA LEU A 112 -5.32 19.60 19.77
C LEU A 112 -4.69 19.33 21.15
N VAL A 113 -3.38 19.07 21.20
CA VAL A 113 -2.63 18.89 22.44
C VAL A 113 -2.18 20.26 22.96
N GLU A 114 -2.69 20.64 24.13
CA GLU A 114 -2.29 21.85 24.85
C GLU A 114 -1.42 21.43 26.05
N LEU A 115 -0.24 22.03 26.19
CA LEU A 115 0.64 21.79 27.34
C LEU A 115 0.83 23.10 28.09
N GLU A 116 0.93 23.03 29.41
CA GLU A 116 1.23 24.20 30.24
C GLU A 116 2.58 24.82 29.82
N GLU A 117 2.68 26.15 29.80
CA GLU A 117 3.84 26.87 29.28
C GLU A 117 5.17 26.45 29.91
N GLY A 118 5.26 26.42 31.23
CA GLY A 118 6.45 25.97 31.96
C GLY A 118 6.77 24.50 31.69
N PHE A 119 5.76 23.64 31.68
CA PHE A 119 5.89 22.22 31.38
C PHE A 119 6.40 21.97 29.96
N SER A 120 5.82 22.62 28.95
CA SER A 120 6.22 22.51 27.55
C SER A 120 7.68 22.91 27.33
N LEU A 121 8.11 24.02 27.94
CA LEU A 121 9.50 24.48 27.87
C LEU A 121 10.46 23.51 28.57
N SER A 122 10.05 22.89 29.68
CA SER A 122 10.85 21.87 30.35
C SER A 122 11.06 20.63 29.47
N LEU A 123 10.01 20.17 28.78
CA LEU A 123 10.08 19.06 27.84
C LEU A 123 11.02 19.35 26.68
N LYS A 124 10.94 20.55 26.10
CA LYS A 124 11.85 20.97 25.03
C LYS A 124 13.31 20.82 25.46
N LYS A 125 13.65 21.36 26.63
CA LYS A 125 15.00 21.31 27.19
C LYS A 125 15.48 19.87 27.44
N ASP A 126 14.60 18.99 27.86
CA ASP A 126 14.93 17.58 28.12
C ASP A 126 15.15 16.77 26.82
N LEU A 127 14.49 17.16 25.73
CA LEU A 127 14.61 16.51 24.42
C LEU A 127 15.71 17.13 23.52
N GLU A 128 16.16 18.33 23.81
CA GLU A 128 17.25 19.01 23.07
C GLU A 128 18.51 18.14 22.99
N GLY A 129 19.04 17.96 21.78
CA GLY A 129 20.26 17.20 21.53
C GLY A 129 20.06 15.67 21.45
N GLN A 130 18.85 15.15 21.66
CA GLN A 130 18.55 13.75 21.41
C GLN A 130 18.41 13.51 19.90
N ALA A 131 19.17 12.55 19.34
CA ALA A 131 19.27 12.31 17.90
C ALA A 131 17.94 11.94 17.20
N MET A 132 16.91 11.58 17.98
CA MET A 132 15.60 11.15 17.47
C MET A 132 14.64 12.30 17.15
N PHE A 133 14.92 13.51 17.66
CA PHE A 133 14.07 14.69 17.47
C PHE A 133 14.84 15.76 16.70
N SER A 134 14.21 16.27 15.64
CA SER A 134 14.74 17.38 14.86
C SER A 134 14.54 18.72 15.57
N ALA A 135 15.38 19.70 15.27
CA ALA A 135 15.22 21.05 15.80
C ALA A 135 13.85 21.64 15.45
N ASP A 136 13.36 21.39 14.23
CA ASP A 136 12.05 21.85 13.76
C ASP A 136 10.90 21.25 14.57
N GLU A 137 10.95 19.94 14.89
CA GLU A 137 9.97 19.31 15.79
C GLU A 137 9.96 19.97 17.16
N LEU A 138 11.14 20.23 17.73
CA LEU A 138 11.25 20.82 19.07
C LEU A 138 10.73 22.27 19.15
N THR A 139 10.60 22.98 18.03
CA THR A 139 9.97 24.31 18.02
C THR A 139 8.49 24.26 18.42
N LEU A 140 7.82 23.12 18.22
CA LEU A 140 6.42 22.93 18.61
C LEU A 140 6.21 22.97 20.14
N LEU A 141 7.28 22.80 20.91
CA LEU A 141 7.28 22.86 22.38
C LEU A 141 7.62 24.25 22.92
N GLU A 142 7.97 25.23 22.07
CA GLU A 142 8.27 26.60 22.49
C GLU A 142 7.04 27.39 22.95
N LYS A 143 5.87 26.96 22.50
CA LYS A 143 4.58 27.58 22.85
C LYS A 143 3.80 26.62 23.73
N GLY A 144 3.42 27.09 24.92
CA GLY A 144 2.41 26.43 25.74
C GLY A 144 1.23 27.35 26.01
N THR A 145 0.33 26.84 26.83
CA THR A 145 -0.98 27.42 27.10
C THR A 145 -1.08 27.72 28.59
N ALA A 146 -1.68 28.85 28.96
CA ALA A 146 -1.82 29.23 30.36
C ALA A 146 -2.63 28.16 31.11
N LEU A 147 -2.18 27.80 32.32
CA LEU A 147 -2.84 26.76 33.13
C LEU A 147 -4.34 27.03 33.32
N GLU A 148 -4.71 28.29 33.57
CA GLU A 148 -6.11 28.71 33.74
C GLU A 148 -6.99 28.42 32.50
N GLU A 149 -6.41 28.42 31.30
CA GLU A 149 -7.12 28.09 30.06
C GLU A 149 -7.29 26.58 29.92
N ILE A 150 -6.25 25.80 30.24
CA ILE A 150 -6.31 24.33 30.28
C ILE A 150 -7.37 23.88 31.28
N GLU A 151 -7.40 24.46 32.48
CA GLU A 151 -8.41 24.18 33.51
C GLU A 151 -9.84 24.46 33.00
N LYS A 152 -10.06 25.57 32.29
CA LYS A 152 -11.36 25.90 31.68
C LYS A 152 -11.76 24.86 30.62
N LEU A 153 -10.83 24.44 29.77
CA LEU A 153 -11.09 23.43 28.73
C LEU A 153 -11.50 22.09 29.34
N VAL A 154 -10.78 21.60 30.35
CA VAL A 154 -11.08 20.35 31.04
C VAL A 154 -12.41 20.45 31.80
N ALA A 155 -12.64 21.54 32.54
CA ALA A 155 -13.89 21.76 33.28
C ALA A 155 -15.12 21.82 32.34
N SER A 156 -14.95 22.33 31.13
CA SER A 156 -16.01 22.36 30.10
C SER A 156 -16.33 21.00 29.47
N LYS A 157 -15.56 19.94 29.80
CA LYS A 157 -15.64 18.59 29.21
C LYS A 157 -15.39 18.56 27.69
N ARG A 158 -14.70 19.58 27.16
CA ARG A 158 -14.27 19.65 25.76
C ARG A 158 -12.83 19.18 25.56
N ALA A 159 -12.14 18.84 26.65
CA ALA A 159 -10.79 18.32 26.64
C ALA A 159 -10.60 17.26 27.74
N GLU A 160 -9.73 16.30 27.47
CA GLU A 160 -9.25 15.31 28.44
C GLU A 160 -7.94 15.81 29.06
N GLY A 161 -7.86 15.82 30.39
CA GLY A 161 -6.67 16.32 31.10
C GLY A 161 -5.47 15.37 30.99
N LEU A 162 -4.28 15.95 30.88
CA LEU A 162 -2.99 15.27 31.03
C LEU A 162 -2.42 15.60 32.40
N TYR A 163 -2.03 14.59 33.16
CA TYR A 163 -1.64 14.74 34.56
C TYR A 163 -0.27 14.14 34.80
N GLN A 164 0.55 14.81 35.62
CA GLN A 164 1.83 14.30 36.08
C GLN A 164 1.81 14.25 37.60
N HIS A 165 1.85 13.05 38.18
CA HIS A 165 1.70 12.86 39.63
C HIS A 165 0.43 13.53 40.18
N GLY A 166 -0.69 13.41 39.46
CA GLY A 166 -1.97 14.03 39.81
C GLY A 166 -2.06 15.54 39.59
N VAL A 167 -1.01 16.22 39.11
CA VAL A 167 -1.04 17.65 38.77
C VAL A 167 -1.39 17.81 37.29
N LEU A 168 -2.34 18.69 36.97
CA LEU A 168 -2.72 19.00 35.59
C LEU A 168 -1.58 19.73 34.88
N VAL A 169 -1.07 19.16 33.79
CA VAL A 169 0.06 19.70 33.01
C VAL A 169 -0.27 19.96 31.53
N GLY A 170 -1.47 19.59 31.10
CA GLY A 170 -1.92 19.74 29.73
C GLY A 170 -3.34 19.19 29.53
N CYS A 171 -3.82 19.24 28.29
CA CYS A 171 -5.05 18.57 27.90
C CYS A 171 -5.05 18.23 26.40
N VAL A 172 -5.87 17.26 26.00
CA VAL A 172 -6.18 16.96 24.60
C VAL A 172 -7.61 17.38 24.31
N ARG A 173 -7.78 18.29 23.35
CA ARG A 173 -9.07 18.84 22.96
C ARG A 173 -9.82 17.91 22.01
N GLU A 174 -11.14 18.02 22.02
CA GLU A 174 -11.97 17.45 20.96
C GLU A 174 -11.64 18.12 19.61
N ALA A 175 -11.68 17.35 18.52
CA ALA A 175 -11.53 17.88 17.16
C ALA A 175 -12.88 18.36 16.59
N HIS A 176 -14.01 17.99 17.20
CA HIS A 176 -15.33 18.43 16.76
C HIS A 176 -16.38 18.45 17.90
N GLU A 177 -17.27 19.45 17.88
CA GLU A 177 -18.25 19.69 18.94
C GLU A 177 -19.38 18.66 19.01
N HIS A 178 -19.75 18.04 17.89
CA HIS A 178 -20.90 17.13 17.84
C HIS A 178 -20.54 15.72 17.39
N ASP A 179 -19.30 15.49 16.95
CA ASP A 179 -18.91 14.19 16.43
C ASP A 179 -18.45 13.28 17.58
N PRO A 180 -19.14 12.16 17.85
CA PRO A 180 -18.75 11.25 18.92
C PRO A 180 -17.36 10.63 18.69
N ASN A 181 -16.92 10.45 17.44
CA ASN A 181 -15.64 9.86 17.09
C ASN A 181 -14.48 10.87 17.12
N LEU A 182 -14.78 12.16 17.24
CA LEU A 182 -13.79 13.24 17.34
C LEU A 182 -13.84 13.94 18.71
N LYS A 183 -14.40 13.26 19.71
CA LYS A 183 -14.36 13.70 21.11
C LYS A 183 -12.98 13.57 21.70
N ALA A 184 -12.71 14.39 22.72
CA ALA A 184 -11.42 14.48 23.38
C ALA A 184 -10.85 13.11 23.80
N HIS A 185 -11.67 12.22 24.37
CA HIS A 185 -11.22 10.86 24.73
C HIS A 185 -10.82 10.01 23.51
N VAL A 186 -11.56 10.07 22.40
CA VAL A 186 -11.22 9.34 21.17
C VAL A 186 -9.96 9.92 20.53
N ILE A 187 -9.83 11.25 20.51
CA ILE A 187 -8.61 11.91 20.01
C ILE A 187 -7.40 11.54 20.89
N MET A 188 -7.56 11.52 22.20
CA MET A 188 -6.52 11.08 23.14
C MET A 188 -6.07 9.65 22.83
N GLU A 189 -7.00 8.70 22.73
CA GLU A 189 -6.72 7.30 22.38
C GLU A 189 -5.98 7.18 21.04
N ASN A 190 -6.46 7.87 20.01
CA ASN A 190 -5.83 7.89 18.69
C ASN A 190 -4.41 8.47 18.72
N LEU A 191 -4.18 9.54 19.49
CA LEU A 191 -2.85 10.14 19.65
C LEU A 191 -1.91 9.23 20.45
N VAL A 192 -2.40 8.53 21.47
CA VAL A 192 -1.62 7.52 22.23
C VAL A 192 -1.14 6.41 21.31
N SER A 193 -2.03 5.91 20.43
CA SER A 193 -1.67 4.90 19.43
C SER A 193 -0.67 5.46 18.41
N LYS A 194 -0.94 6.63 17.82
CA LYS A 194 -0.05 7.27 16.85
C LYS A 194 1.34 7.52 17.45
N ALA A 195 1.43 8.17 18.60
CA ALA A 195 2.69 8.59 19.21
C ALA A 195 3.56 7.41 19.60
N SER A 196 2.96 6.37 20.19
CA SER A 196 3.69 5.15 20.56
C SER A 196 4.20 4.39 19.32
N ALA A 197 3.40 4.30 18.25
CA ALA A 197 3.82 3.70 16.98
C ALA A 197 4.94 4.50 16.29
N VAL A 198 4.85 5.82 16.25
CA VAL A 198 5.89 6.71 15.69
C VAL A 198 7.20 6.52 16.43
N LEU A 199 7.18 6.42 17.76
CA LEU A 199 8.39 6.19 18.54
C LEU A 199 9.01 4.82 18.22
N ALA A 200 8.20 3.75 18.13
CA ALA A 200 8.69 2.42 17.77
C ALA A 200 9.32 2.40 16.37
N LEU A 201 8.71 3.10 15.39
CA LEU A 201 9.25 3.24 14.05
C LEU A 201 10.54 4.07 14.02
N LYS A 202 10.60 5.21 14.71
CA LYS A 202 11.83 6.01 14.82
C LYS A 202 12.96 5.20 15.47
N ASN A 203 12.66 4.39 16.48
CA ASN A 203 13.62 3.46 17.08
C ASN A 203 14.11 2.40 16.09
N LEU A 204 13.22 1.79 15.31
CA LEU A 204 13.61 0.84 14.25
C LEU A 204 14.61 1.49 13.27
N LEU A 205 14.28 2.69 12.79
CA LEU A 205 15.11 3.43 11.84
C LEU A 205 16.47 3.79 12.44
N HIS A 206 16.50 4.25 13.69
CA HIS A 206 17.72 4.66 14.38
C HIS A 206 18.64 3.47 14.73
N ILE A 207 18.11 2.45 15.41
CA ILE A 207 18.88 1.28 15.90
C ILE A 207 19.52 0.54 14.73
N HIS A 208 18.77 0.36 13.64
CA HIS A 208 19.21 -0.41 12.47
C HIS A 208 19.78 0.45 11.34
N LYS A 209 19.86 1.78 11.54
CA LYS A 209 20.40 2.75 10.57
C LYS A 209 19.73 2.65 9.19
N ILE A 210 18.40 2.57 9.20
CA ILE A 210 17.58 2.48 7.99
C ILE A 210 17.27 3.89 7.51
N ASP A 211 17.45 4.13 6.21
CA ASP A 211 17.03 5.38 5.56
C ASP A 211 15.49 5.44 5.47
N PRO A 212 14.83 6.44 6.08
CA PRO A 212 13.38 6.63 5.98
C PRO A 212 12.87 6.71 4.53
N ALA A 213 13.66 7.28 3.62
CA ALA A 213 13.29 7.42 2.21
C ALA A 213 13.30 6.09 1.45
N GLY A 214 13.94 5.05 1.99
CA GLY A 214 13.98 3.71 1.39
C GLY A 214 12.78 2.83 1.72
N ILE A 215 11.79 3.34 2.47
CA ILE A 215 10.56 2.61 2.79
C ILE A 215 9.47 2.94 1.77
N ASP A 216 8.87 1.90 1.17
CA ASP A 216 7.86 2.06 0.11
C ASP A 216 6.43 2.00 0.65
N TYR A 217 6.22 1.26 1.74
CA TYR A 217 4.88 1.01 2.26
C TYR A 217 4.85 0.77 3.77
N ILE A 218 3.75 1.17 4.42
CA ILE A 218 3.50 0.93 5.84
C ILE A 218 2.14 0.26 6.06
N VAL A 219 2.15 -0.85 6.79
CA VAL A 219 0.98 -1.60 7.23
C VAL A 219 0.83 -1.41 8.73
N GLU A 220 -0.17 -0.65 9.12
CA GLU A 220 -0.46 -0.32 10.51
C GLU A 220 -1.49 -1.32 11.06
N THR A 221 -1.24 -1.89 12.24
CA THR A 221 -1.96 -3.09 12.74
C THR A 221 -2.54 -2.93 14.15
N SER A 222 -2.60 -1.71 14.67
CA SER A 222 -3.23 -1.39 15.96
C SER A 222 -4.73 -1.64 15.92
N GLU A 223 -5.35 -1.65 17.10
CA GLU A 223 -6.80 -1.83 17.25
C GLU A 223 -7.61 -0.57 16.91
N GLU A 224 -6.99 0.62 16.96
CA GLU A 224 -7.71 1.89 16.87
C GLU A 224 -8.25 2.19 15.47
N ALA A 225 -9.54 2.46 15.36
CA ALA A 225 -10.17 2.83 14.10
C ALA A 225 -10.40 4.36 14.06
N ILE A 226 -9.56 5.06 13.30
CA ILE A 226 -9.62 6.53 13.25
C ILE A 226 -10.57 7.01 12.13
N GLY A 227 -11.31 8.09 12.37
CA GLY A 227 -12.25 8.65 11.40
C GLY A 227 -13.38 9.42 12.05
N ASP A 228 -14.19 10.11 11.24
CA ASP A 228 -15.31 10.92 11.69
C ASP A 228 -16.62 10.09 11.79
N MET A 229 -17.74 10.73 12.08
CA MET A 229 -19.07 10.10 12.17
C MET A 229 -19.54 9.44 10.87
N ASN A 230 -19.03 9.89 9.72
CA ASN A 230 -19.40 9.43 8.39
C ASN A 230 -18.50 8.28 7.91
N GLN A 231 -17.22 8.25 8.33
CA GLN A 231 -16.20 7.31 7.85
C GLN A 231 -15.34 6.77 9.00
N ARG A 232 -15.95 5.97 9.89
CA ARG A 232 -15.23 5.27 10.97
C ARG A 232 -14.20 4.30 10.40
N GLY A 233 -12.95 4.43 10.83
CA GLY A 233 -11.84 3.61 10.31
C GLY A 233 -11.39 3.98 8.89
N GLY A 234 -11.89 5.08 8.33
CA GLY A 234 -11.47 5.60 7.02
C GLY A 234 -10.29 6.59 7.09
N GLY A 235 -9.94 7.08 8.28
CA GLY A 235 -8.71 7.85 8.46
C GLY A 235 -7.51 6.90 8.44
N ASN A 236 -6.41 7.31 7.80
CA ASN A 236 -5.25 6.45 7.55
C ASN A 236 -4.15 6.70 8.59
N LEU A 237 -4.15 5.90 9.65
CA LEU A 237 -3.19 5.98 10.74
C LEU A 237 -1.77 5.60 10.27
N ALA A 238 -1.65 4.65 9.36
CA ALA A 238 -0.39 4.24 8.75
C ALA A 238 0.33 5.43 8.11
N LYS A 239 -0.38 6.21 7.28
CA LYS A 239 0.15 7.44 6.67
C LYS A 239 0.46 8.51 7.71
N ALA A 240 -0.38 8.67 8.72
CA ALA A 240 -0.13 9.64 9.79
C ALA A 240 1.15 9.30 10.59
N ILE A 241 1.43 8.01 10.80
CA ILE A 241 2.67 7.52 11.42
C ILE A 241 3.86 7.72 10.46
N GLY A 242 3.71 7.33 9.20
CA GLY A 242 4.75 7.48 8.17
C GLY A 242 5.17 8.95 7.96
N GLU A 243 4.21 9.88 7.94
CA GLU A 243 4.45 11.33 7.88
C GLU A 243 5.32 11.77 9.07
N ALA A 244 4.92 11.42 10.30
CA ALA A 244 5.61 11.83 11.51
C ALA A 244 6.99 11.17 11.69
N ALA A 245 7.24 10.03 11.01
CA ALA A 245 8.52 9.34 11.01
C ALA A 245 9.41 9.69 9.80
N GLY A 246 8.94 10.56 8.88
CA GLY A 246 9.72 11.00 7.71
C GLY A 246 9.80 9.97 6.58
N LEU A 247 8.85 9.04 6.48
CA LEU A 247 8.79 8.06 5.39
C LEU A 247 8.25 8.70 4.09
N VAL A 248 9.02 9.61 3.51
CA VAL A 248 8.58 10.51 2.42
C VAL A 248 8.10 9.81 1.15
N ASN A 249 8.57 8.58 0.90
CA ASN A 249 8.19 7.79 -0.27
C ASN A 249 7.12 6.73 0.03
N ALA A 250 6.73 6.56 1.30
CA ALA A 250 5.83 5.49 1.69
C ALA A 250 4.36 5.85 1.46
N SER A 251 3.60 4.91 0.90
CA SER A 251 2.14 4.87 1.08
C SER A 251 1.78 3.93 2.23
N GLY A 252 0.51 3.78 2.57
CA GLY A 252 0.15 2.90 3.67
C GLY A 252 -1.33 2.58 3.83
N ILE A 253 -1.59 1.57 4.65
CA ILE A 253 -2.93 1.06 4.96
C ILE A 253 -3.04 0.65 6.43
N ASP A 254 -4.24 0.84 6.96
CA ASP A 254 -4.65 0.35 8.26
C ASP A 254 -5.28 -1.04 8.11
N LEU A 255 -4.65 -2.05 8.71
CA LEU A 255 -5.14 -3.42 8.76
C LEU A 255 -5.68 -3.70 10.16
N ARG A 256 -6.94 -4.09 10.26
CA ARG A 256 -7.60 -4.40 11.54
C ARG A 256 -7.91 -5.89 11.62
N GLY A 257 -7.45 -6.52 12.70
CA GLY A 257 -7.67 -7.95 12.99
C GLY A 257 -7.56 -8.29 14.48
N PHE A 258 -7.77 -7.29 15.36
CA PHE A 258 -7.59 -7.42 16.81
C PHE A 258 -6.22 -8.05 17.16
N CYS A 259 -6.15 -8.99 18.11
CA CYS A 259 -4.93 -9.71 18.46
C CYS A 259 -4.23 -10.42 17.27
N ALA A 260 -4.96 -10.76 16.21
CA ALA A 260 -4.40 -11.38 15.00
C ALA A 260 -3.88 -10.36 13.97
N GLY A 261 -4.24 -9.07 14.12
CA GLY A 261 -3.91 -7.98 13.21
C GLY A 261 -2.42 -7.93 12.84
N PRO A 262 -1.48 -8.01 13.80
CA PRO A 262 -0.06 -7.99 13.50
C PRO A 262 0.44 -9.18 12.65
N ALA A 263 -0.09 -10.39 12.89
CA ALA A 263 0.25 -11.56 12.09
C ALA A 263 -0.33 -11.45 10.67
N HIS A 264 -1.54 -10.89 10.53
CA HIS A 264 -2.08 -10.52 9.22
C HIS A 264 -1.22 -9.46 8.53
N GLY A 265 -0.74 -8.46 9.26
CA GLY A 265 0.17 -7.44 8.74
C GLY A 265 1.46 -8.03 8.22
N LEU A 266 2.05 -8.98 8.95
CA LEU A 266 3.26 -9.69 8.53
C LEU A 266 3.04 -10.50 7.26
N VAL A 267 1.92 -11.23 7.15
CA VAL A 267 1.57 -11.99 5.93
C VAL A 267 1.33 -11.05 4.74
N ASN A 268 0.63 -9.94 4.95
CA ASN A 268 0.36 -8.97 3.88
C ASN A 268 1.64 -8.25 3.42
N ALA A 269 2.49 -7.81 4.36
CA ALA A 269 3.79 -7.22 4.03
C ALA A 269 4.68 -8.21 3.27
N ALA A 270 4.71 -9.48 3.71
CA ALA A 270 5.41 -10.54 2.99
C ALA A 270 4.86 -10.70 1.57
N SER A 271 3.54 -10.73 1.39
CA SER A 271 2.92 -10.85 0.06
C SER A 271 3.23 -9.66 -0.85
N LEU A 272 3.23 -8.43 -0.31
CA LEU A 272 3.56 -7.22 -1.08
C LEU A 272 5.02 -7.22 -1.55
N VAL A 273 5.95 -7.63 -0.68
CA VAL A 273 7.36 -7.75 -1.05
C VAL A 273 7.60 -8.90 -2.02
N GLN A 274 7.01 -10.07 -1.76
CA GLN A 274 7.20 -11.24 -2.59
C GLN A 274 6.63 -11.08 -4.00
N SER A 275 5.54 -10.32 -4.15
CA SER A 275 4.96 -10.00 -5.46
C SER A 275 5.77 -8.96 -6.25
N GLY A 276 6.78 -8.33 -5.63
CA GLY A 276 7.61 -7.31 -6.25
C GLY A 276 6.94 -5.94 -6.36
N ILE A 277 5.80 -5.73 -5.69
CA ILE A 277 5.11 -4.42 -5.66
C ILE A 277 5.95 -3.40 -4.88
N PHE A 278 6.53 -3.83 -3.76
CA PHE A 278 7.36 -3.00 -2.89
C PHE A 278 8.63 -3.75 -2.48
N GLU A 279 9.71 -3.04 -2.13
CA GLU A 279 10.95 -3.65 -1.66
C GLU A 279 11.02 -3.69 -0.14
N ASN A 280 10.58 -2.62 0.52
CA ASN A 280 10.65 -2.44 1.96
C ASN A 280 9.28 -2.03 2.51
N VAL A 281 8.70 -2.90 3.33
CA VAL A 281 7.40 -2.70 3.95
C VAL A 281 7.54 -2.72 5.47
N ILE A 282 7.06 -1.65 6.11
CA ILE A 282 6.98 -1.57 7.56
C ILE A 282 5.68 -2.22 8.04
N VAL A 283 5.76 -3.04 9.08
CA VAL A 283 4.60 -3.45 9.88
C VAL A 283 4.71 -2.80 11.25
N VAL A 284 3.73 -2.00 11.64
CA VAL A 284 3.79 -1.20 12.87
C VAL A 284 2.49 -1.32 13.67
N ALA A 285 2.57 -1.16 14.99
CA ALA A 285 1.42 -0.87 15.83
C ALA A 285 1.82 -0.09 17.08
N GLY A 286 0.89 0.73 17.55
CA GLY A 286 0.97 1.48 18.80
C GLY A 286 -0.16 1.10 19.75
N GLY A 287 0.10 1.26 21.04
CA GLY A 287 -0.82 0.86 22.09
C GLY A 287 -2.02 1.80 22.27
N SER A 288 -2.91 1.45 23.19
CA SER A 288 -4.17 2.16 23.46
C SER A 288 -4.30 2.49 24.94
N SER A 289 -4.70 3.72 25.26
CA SER A 289 -4.94 4.13 26.64
C SER A 289 -6.11 3.39 27.27
N ALA A 290 -7.11 3.00 26.47
CA ALA A 290 -8.27 2.24 26.95
C ALA A 290 -7.88 0.90 27.61
N LYS A 291 -6.76 0.31 27.17
CA LYS A 291 -6.26 -0.98 27.69
C LYS A 291 -5.44 -0.86 28.97
N LEU A 292 -5.10 0.36 29.39
CA LEU A 292 -4.37 0.57 30.64
C LEU A 292 -5.25 0.26 31.84
N GLY A 293 -4.71 -0.51 32.79
CA GLY A 293 -5.38 -0.86 34.04
C GLY A 293 -6.67 -1.68 33.86
N MET A 294 -6.86 -2.38 32.76
CA MET A 294 -8.07 -3.15 32.45
C MET A 294 -8.42 -4.15 33.57
N ASN A 295 -7.43 -4.84 34.14
CA ASN A 295 -7.54 -5.84 35.21
C ASN A 295 -7.03 -5.33 36.57
N SER A 296 -6.83 -4.03 36.72
CA SER A 296 -6.28 -3.41 37.94
C SER A 296 -7.07 -3.71 39.22
N LYS A 297 -8.40 -3.91 39.12
CA LYS A 297 -9.24 -4.36 40.26
C LYS A 297 -8.75 -5.70 40.82
N ASP A 298 -8.45 -6.66 39.94
CA ASP A 298 -8.00 -8.00 40.34
C ASP A 298 -6.56 -7.97 40.86
N HIS A 299 -5.71 -7.08 40.32
CA HIS A 299 -4.35 -6.85 40.84
C HIS A 299 -4.39 -6.34 42.27
N ILE A 300 -5.17 -5.29 42.53
CA ILE A 300 -5.34 -4.71 43.87
C ILE A 300 -5.95 -5.74 44.84
N ALA A 301 -6.99 -6.46 44.41
CA ALA A 301 -7.63 -7.49 45.24
C ALA A 301 -6.66 -8.63 45.65
N LYS A 302 -5.63 -8.87 44.85
CA LYS A 302 -4.57 -9.85 45.10
C LYS A 302 -3.31 -9.26 45.73
N GLY A 303 -3.32 -7.96 46.05
CA GLY A 303 -2.20 -7.27 46.69
C GLY A 303 -0.99 -7.09 45.78
N THR A 304 -1.16 -7.16 44.46
CA THR A 304 -0.07 -6.95 43.50
C THR A 304 -0.01 -5.48 43.06
N PRO A 305 1.15 -5.00 42.60
CA PRO A 305 1.21 -3.75 41.83
C PRO A 305 0.29 -3.83 40.61
N VAL A 306 -0.19 -2.69 40.12
CA VAL A 306 -0.90 -2.62 38.84
C VAL A 306 0.14 -2.60 37.72
N LEU A 307 0.23 -3.72 36.99
CA LEU A 307 1.27 -3.94 35.98
C LEU A 307 0.84 -3.52 34.55
N GLU A 308 -0.43 -3.14 34.38
CA GLU A 308 -1.02 -2.70 33.09
C GLU A 308 -0.90 -1.18 32.89
N ASP A 309 0.21 -0.61 33.35
CA ASP A 309 0.61 0.80 33.24
C ASP A 309 1.59 1.05 32.07
N MET A 310 1.75 0.08 31.18
CA MET A 310 2.64 0.16 30.02
C MET A 310 1.86 0.24 28.71
N VAL A 311 2.08 1.32 27.95
CA VAL A 311 1.70 1.42 26.53
C VAL A 311 2.77 0.72 25.69
N GLY A 312 2.48 -0.44 25.11
CA GLY A 312 3.40 -1.14 24.21
C GLY A 312 3.25 -0.70 22.76
N ALA A 313 4.35 -0.75 22.02
CA ALA A 313 4.37 -0.55 20.57
C ALA A 313 5.47 -1.40 19.92
N PHE A 314 5.38 -1.62 18.61
CA PHE A 314 6.39 -2.32 17.83
C PHE A 314 6.47 -1.79 16.40
N ALA A 315 7.62 -1.98 15.77
CA ALA A 315 7.83 -1.79 14.34
C ALA A 315 8.73 -2.91 13.79
N LEU A 316 8.39 -3.44 12.62
CA LEU A 316 9.13 -4.48 11.92
C LEU A 316 9.42 -4.02 10.48
N LEU A 317 10.58 -4.41 9.95
CA LEU A 317 10.91 -4.22 8.54
C LEU A 317 10.88 -5.57 7.81
N VAL A 318 9.96 -5.69 6.85
CA VAL A 318 9.92 -6.78 5.88
C VAL A 318 10.55 -6.30 4.58
N SER A 319 11.52 -7.04 4.07
CA SER A 319 12.30 -6.67 2.88
C SER A 319 12.48 -7.83 1.92
N LYS A 320 12.94 -7.53 0.69
CA LYS A 320 13.45 -8.56 -0.24
C LYS A 320 14.50 -9.45 0.42
N ASN A 321 14.57 -10.69 -0.02
CA ASN A 321 15.54 -11.65 0.50
C ASN A 321 16.97 -11.14 0.32
N ASP A 322 17.70 -11.03 1.43
CA ASP A 322 19.09 -10.58 1.45
C ASP A 322 20.09 -11.72 1.68
N GLY A 323 19.60 -12.97 1.77
CA GLY A 323 20.42 -14.16 2.03
C GLY A 323 20.93 -14.28 3.45
N ILE A 324 20.61 -13.33 4.33
CA ILE A 324 21.16 -13.23 5.69
C ILE A 324 20.05 -13.35 6.71
N ASN A 325 19.00 -12.56 6.56
CA ASN A 325 17.92 -12.48 7.53
C ASN A 325 16.89 -13.61 7.32
N PRO A 326 16.20 -14.07 8.38
CA PRO A 326 15.25 -15.17 8.29
C PRO A 326 14.13 -14.89 7.29
N VAL A 327 13.77 -15.93 6.52
CA VAL A 327 12.74 -15.86 5.50
C VAL A 327 11.35 -16.08 6.10
N LEU A 328 10.36 -15.37 5.57
CA LEU A 328 8.94 -15.54 5.82
C LEU A 328 8.40 -16.56 4.80
N ARG A 329 8.15 -17.79 5.26
CA ARG A 329 7.65 -18.91 4.44
C ARG A 329 6.17 -18.70 4.08
N THR A 330 5.91 -17.88 3.07
CA THR A 330 4.55 -17.57 2.57
C THR A 330 3.83 -18.77 1.94
N ASP A 331 4.54 -19.87 1.72
CA ASP A 331 4.00 -21.18 1.34
C ASP A 331 3.52 -22.03 2.55
N ILE A 332 3.89 -21.62 3.78
CA ILE A 332 3.47 -22.25 5.04
C ILE A 332 2.65 -21.25 5.87
N ILE A 333 1.47 -20.91 5.34
CA ILE A 333 0.51 -20.02 6.02
C ILE A 333 -0.65 -20.83 6.60
N GLY A 334 -0.84 -20.72 7.92
CA GLY A 334 -2.04 -21.20 8.59
C GLY A 334 -3.18 -20.21 8.42
N GLN A 335 -4.38 -20.70 8.16
CA GLN A 335 -5.56 -19.86 7.91
C GLN A 335 -6.77 -20.45 8.60
N HIS A 336 -7.33 -19.70 9.55
CA HIS A 336 -8.64 -20.00 10.08
C HIS A 336 -9.70 -19.60 9.06
N LYS A 337 -10.53 -20.56 8.66
CA LYS A 337 -11.57 -20.32 7.66
C LYS A 337 -12.85 -19.92 8.37
N ILE A 338 -13.66 -19.09 7.72
CA ILE A 338 -15.03 -18.76 8.18
C ILE A 338 -15.82 -20.05 8.49
N GLY A 339 -15.65 -21.10 7.68
CA GLY A 339 -16.29 -22.41 7.88
C GLY A 339 -15.62 -23.35 8.89
N SER A 340 -14.48 -22.99 9.50
CA SER A 340 -13.75 -23.85 10.45
C SER A 340 -14.41 -23.97 11.83
N GLY A 341 -15.41 -23.12 12.12
CA GLY A 341 -16.04 -23.01 13.44
C GLY A 341 -15.11 -22.38 14.50
N SER A 342 -15.63 -22.20 15.71
CA SER A 342 -14.98 -21.44 16.80
C SER A 342 -14.35 -22.32 17.89
N ALA A 343 -14.36 -23.65 17.75
CA ALA A 343 -13.78 -24.54 18.75
C ALA A 343 -12.24 -24.42 18.79
N PRO A 344 -11.60 -24.29 19.98
CA PRO A 344 -10.14 -24.09 20.08
C PRO A 344 -9.28 -25.12 19.33
N GLN A 345 -9.70 -26.39 19.33
CA GLN A 345 -9.00 -27.45 18.57
C GLN A 345 -9.10 -27.23 17.05
N ALA A 346 -10.24 -26.76 16.55
CA ALA A 346 -10.44 -26.49 15.13
C ALA A 346 -9.62 -25.28 14.68
N VAL A 347 -9.52 -24.26 15.52
CA VAL A 347 -8.64 -23.10 15.31
C VAL A 347 -7.18 -23.57 15.21
N MET A 348 -6.69 -24.33 16.19
CA MET A 348 -5.30 -24.84 16.19
C MET A 348 -5.01 -25.81 15.05
N GLN A 349 -5.98 -26.64 14.68
CA GLN A 349 -5.86 -27.49 13.49
C GLN A 349 -5.63 -26.62 12.24
N ALA A 350 -6.42 -25.58 12.04
CA ALA A 350 -6.37 -24.73 10.85
C ALA A 350 -5.11 -23.85 10.76
N ILE A 351 -4.66 -23.29 11.89
CA ILE A 351 -3.55 -22.32 11.90
C ILE A 351 -2.21 -22.93 12.27
N VAL A 352 -2.14 -24.14 12.84
CA VAL A 352 -0.85 -24.79 13.17
C VAL A 352 -0.68 -26.08 12.39
N VAL A 353 -1.63 -27.00 12.49
CA VAL A 353 -1.41 -28.37 12.01
C VAL A 353 -1.53 -28.48 10.49
N ASP A 354 -2.60 -27.95 9.91
CA ASP A 354 -2.88 -27.98 8.48
C ASP A 354 -1.75 -27.40 7.61
N PRO A 355 -1.18 -26.20 7.89
CA PRO A 355 -0.11 -25.64 7.08
C PRO A 355 1.18 -26.46 7.15
N LEU A 356 1.50 -27.04 8.32
CA LEU A 356 2.66 -27.93 8.48
C LEU A 356 2.49 -29.21 7.67
N LEU A 357 1.32 -29.84 7.78
CA LEU A 357 0.98 -31.05 7.03
C LEU A 357 1.09 -30.89 5.52
N ARG A 358 0.55 -29.80 4.98
CA ARG A 358 0.59 -29.51 3.53
C ARG A 358 2.03 -29.35 3.02
N ASN A 359 2.97 -29.06 3.91
CA ASN A 359 4.38 -28.86 3.62
C ASN A 359 5.26 -29.99 4.18
N ASN A 360 4.67 -31.15 4.52
CA ASN A 360 5.37 -32.33 5.03
C ASN A 360 6.21 -32.08 6.30
N LEU A 361 5.76 -31.15 7.15
CA LEU A 361 6.36 -30.89 8.46
C LEU A 361 5.47 -31.46 9.59
N ARG A 362 6.13 -31.90 10.65
CA ARG A 362 5.51 -32.28 11.93
C ARG A 362 5.49 -31.08 12.88
N ILE A 363 4.67 -31.16 13.92
CA ILE A 363 4.62 -30.14 14.98
C ILE A 363 5.98 -30.05 15.69
N SER A 364 6.69 -31.18 15.84
CA SER A 364 8.03 -31.20 16.44
C SER A 364 9.15 -30.68 15.54
N ASP A 365 8.90 -30.42 14.24
CA ASP A 365 9.91 -29.88 13.32
C ASP A 365 9.99 -28.34 13.38
N VAL A 366 9.10 -27.68 14.13
CA VAL A 366 9.15 -26.24 14.44
C VAL A 366 9.80 -26.07 15.81
N ASP A 367 10.92 -25.35 15.89
CA ASP A 367 11.67 -25.21 17.14
C ASP A 367 10.93 -24.32 18.14
N LEU A 368 10.26 -23.25 17.69
CA LEU A 368 9.59 -22.30 18.56
C LEU A 368 8.20 -21.92 18.06
N TYR A 369 7.23 -21.87 18.98
CA TYR A 369 5.91 -21.32 18.73
C TYR A 369 5.75 -19.98 19.46
N ALA A 370 5.32 -18.95 18.73
CA ALA A 370 5.02 -17.64 19.27
C ALA A 370 3.52 -17.33 19.07
N PRO A 371 2.65 -17.80 19.98
CA PRO A 371 1.23 -17.44 20.03
C PRO A 371 1.05 -16.14 20.81
N GLU A 372 0.02 -16.04 21.63
CA GLU A 372 -0.19 -14.92 22.55
C GLU A 372 0.83 -14.99 23.72
N LEU A 373 1.74 -14.02 23.79
CA LEU A 373 2.85 -13.91 24.76
C LEU A 373 2.51 -13.05 25.98
N GLN A 374 1.24 -13.05 26.39
CA GLN A 374 0.75 -12.27 27.53
C GLN A 374 1.52 -12.63 28.80
N ASN A 375 1.92 -11.60 29.54
CA ASN A 375 2.61 -11.78 30.81
C ASN A 375 1.70 -12.46 31.85
N PRO A 376 2.08 -13.65 32.38
CA PRO A 376 1.26 -14.39 33.32
C PRO A 376 1.06 -13.68 34.66
N GLU A 377 1.95 -12.76 35.06
CA GLU A 377 1.74 -11.94 36.26
C GLU A 377 0.63 -10.91 36.10
N ILE A 378 0.22 -10.62 34.86
CA ILE A 378 -0.95 -9.78 34.58
C ILE A 378 -2.21 -10.64 34.52
N THR A 379 -2.16 -11.77 33.80
CA THR A 379 -3.35 -12.54 33.42
C THR A 379 -3.79 -13.57 34.46
N VAL A 380 -2.87 -14.16 35.23
CA VAL A 380 -3.21 -15.11 36.30
C VAL A 380 -3.99 -14.43 37.43
N PRO A 381 -3.60 -13.22 37.90
CA PRO A 381 -4.43 -12.43 38.81
C PRO A 381 -5.83 -12.14 38.28
N ALA A 382 -5.99 -11.87 36.99
CA ALA A 382 -7.28 -11.62 36.35
C ALA A 382 -8.14 -12.89 36.10
N GLY A 383 -7.63 -14.08 36.44
CA GLY A 383 -8.34 -15.35 36.23
C GLY A 383 -8.27 -15.92 34.80
N ALA A 384 -7.53 -15.27 33.89
CA ALA A 384 -7.29 -15.77 32.53
C ALA A 384 -6.23 -16.88 32.46
N GLY A 385 -5.42 -17.05 33.51
CA GLY A 385 -4.39 -18.08 33.60
C GLY A 385 -3.11 -17.74 32.82
N ASP A 386 -2.22 -18.73 32.67
CA ASP A 386 -1.01 -18.60 31.84
C ASP A 386 -1.36 -18.89 30.37
N VAL A 387 -1.66 -17.82 29.64
CA VAL A 387 -2.15 -17.87 28.25
C VAL A 387 -1.13 -18.47 27.27
N PRO A 388 0.17 -18.09 27.30
CA PRO A 388 1.18 -18.76 26.48
C PRO A 388 1.23 -20.27 26.75
N LEU A 389 1.31 -20.68 28.02
CA LEU A 389 1.39 -22.10 28.40
C LEU A 389 0.15 -22.89 27.96
N ALA A 390 -1.04 -22.31 28.04
CA ALA A 390 -2.27 -22.93 27.56
C ALA A 390 -2.23 -23.20 26.05
N ASN A 391 -1.69 -22.26 25.26
CA ASN A 391 -1.50 -22.44 23.82
C ASN A 391 -0.48 -23.54 23.52
N TYR A 392 0.66 -23.60 24.22
CA TYR A 392 1.66 -24.66 24.02
C TYR A 392 1.12 -26.06 24.36
N LYS A 393 0.35 -26.18 25.45
CA LYS A 393 -0.33 -27.41 25.80
C LYS A 393 -1.32 -27.85 24.72
N MET A 394 -2.04 -26.92 24.10
CA MET A 394 -2.95 -27.24 23.00
C MET A 394 -2.19 -27.72 21.77
N ILE A 395 -1.11 -27.04 21.36
CA ILE A 395 -0.27 -27.45 20.22
C ILE A 395 0.33 -28.85 20.48
N GLY A 396 0.92 -29.07 21.65
CA GLY A 396 1.46 -30.38 22.03
C GLY A 396 0.39 -31.47 22.12
N ALA A 397 -0.82 -31.15 22.60
CA ALA A 397 -1.94 -32.10 22.60
C ALA A 397 -2.37 -32.50 21.17
N MET A 398 -2.28 -31.57 20.20
CA MET A 398 -2.50 -31.90 18.79
C MET A 398 -1.41 -32.86 18.28
N ALA A 399 -0.15 -32.69 18.68
CA ALA A 399 0.94 -33.64 18.36
C ALA A 399 0.69 -35.03 18.95
N VAL A 400 0.23 -35.10 20.21
CA VAL A 400 -0.14 -36.38 20.86
C VAL A 400 -1.28 -37.07 20.12
N LYS A 401 -2.34 -36.33 19.77
CA LYS A 401 -3.49 -36.85 19.02
C LYS A 401 -3.07 -37.44 17.66
N ARG A 402 -1.98 -36.94 17.09
CA ARG A 402 -1.43 -37.37 15.79
C ARG A 402 -0.37 -38.46 15.89
N GLY A 403 -0.01 -38.88 17.11
CA GLY A 403 1.05 -39.87 17.33
C GLY A 403 2.46 -39.34 17.07
N GLU A 404 2.66 -38.01 17.02
CA GLU A 404 3.97 -37.38 16.87
C GLU A 404 4.70 -37.22 18.21
N LEU A 405 3.95 -37.27 19.32
CA LEU A 405 4.42 -37.08 20.69
C LEU A 405 3.69 -38.05 21.63
N GLU A 406 4.37 -38.58 22.65
CA GLU A 406 3.70 -39.32 23.73
C GLU A 406 3.08 -38.35 24.75
N LYS A 407 1.97 -38.74 25.40
CA LYS A 407 1.25 -37.88 26.36
C LYS A 407 2.16 -37.39 27.51
N GLN A 408 3.12 -38.22 27.92
CA GLN A 408 4.08 -37.94 28.99
C GLN A 408 5.07 -36.83 28.62
N GLN A 409 5.33 -36.63 27.33
CA GLN A 409 6.30 -35.65 26.81
C GLN A 409 5.69 -34.25 26.63
N LEU A 410 4.41 -34.05 26.96
CA LEU A 410 3.70 -32.79 26.70
C LEU A 410 4.32 -31.57 27.39
N MET A 411 4.78 -31.74 28.64
CA MET A 411 5.38 -30.62 29.38
C MET A 411 6.79 -30.30 28.90
N ASP A 412 7.56 -31.33 28.52
CA ASP A 412 8.89 -31.16 27.92
C ASP A 412 8.75 -30.41 26.58
N PHE A 413 7.75 -30.77 25.77
CA PHE A 413 7.42 -30.04 24.55
C PHE A 413 7.11 -28.56 24.84
N CYS A 414 6.31 -28.25 25.87
CA CYS A 414 6.01 -26.87 26.24
C CYS A 414 7.26 -26.10 26.67
N ALA A 415 8.19 -26.74 27.37
CA ALA A 415 9.43 -26.11 27.83
C ALA A 415 10.43 -25.87 26.68
N GLN A 416 10.51 -26.82 25.74
CA GLN A 416 11.43 -26.81 24.61
C GLN A 416 10.95 -25.90 23.48
N HIS A 417 9.65 -25.96 23.13
CA HIS A 417 9.10 -25.27 21.96
C HIS A 417 8.31 -23.98 22.31
N GLY A 418 8.14 -23.69 23.59
CA GLY A 418 7.41 -22.51 24.07
C GLY A 418 8.31 -21.44 24.65
N MET A 419 7.81 -20.20 24.69
CA MET A 419 8.43 -19.05 25.35
C MET A 419 7.59 -18.63 26.56
N VAL A 420 8.24 -18.14 27.62
CA VAL A 420 7.49 -17.52 28.70
C VAL A 420 6.87 -16.21 28.21
N GLY A 421 5.62 -15.92 28.60
CA GLY A 421 4.98 -14.65 28.27
C GLY A 421 5.60 -13.49 29.04
N PHE A 422 5.79 -12.35 28.37
CA PHE A 422 6.42 -11.16 28.93
C PHE A 422 5.77 -9.85 28.48
N ALA A 423 4.92 -9.88 27.45
CA ALA A 423 4.34 -8.68 26.86
C ALA A 423 3.17 -8.13 27.71
N PRO A 424 2.99 -6.80 27.77
CA PRO A 424 1.85 -6.19 28.43
C PRO A 424 0.53 -6.51 27.72
N THR A 425 -0.57 -6.43 28.46
CA THR A 425 -1.90 -6.85 27.97
C THR A 425 -2.61 -5.74 27.20
N GLN A 426 -2.37 -5.67 25.88
CA GLN A 426 -3.16 -4.87 24.94
C GLN A 426 -3.36 -5.68 23.67
N GLY A 427 -4.58 -6.11 23.35
CA GLY A 427 -4.88 -7.22 22.42
C GLY A 427 -3.80 -7.59 21.37
N HIS A 428 -3.43 -6.68 20.48
CA HIS A 428 -2.42 -6.87 19.41
C HIS A 428 -0.94 -6.89 19.88
N ILE A 429 -0.59 -6.22 20.98
CA ILE A 429 0.79 -6.13 21.50
C ILE A 429 1.34 -7.49 21.96
N PRO A 430 0.65 -8.31 22.79
CA PRO A 430 1.14 -9.61 23.20
C PRO A 430 0.82 -10.68 22.14
N SER A 431 0.67 -10.33 20.86
CA SER A 431 0.64 -11.32 19.78
C SER A 431 1.97 -12.08 19.68
N GLY A 432 2.18 -12.90 18.65
CA GLY A 432 3.49 -13.56 18.44
C GLY A 432 4.64 -12.59 18.10
N ILE A 433 4.35 -11.31 17.85
CA ILE A 433 5.29 -10.31 17.35
C ILE A 433 6.42 -9.93 18.32
N PRO A 434 6.22 -9.77 19.65
CA PRO A 434 7.31 -9.44 20.57
C PRO A 434 8.42 -10.50 20.59
N ALA A 435 8.14 -11.74 20.20
CA ALA A 435 9.17 -12.77 20.09
C ALA A 435 10.09 -12.58 18.88
N ILE A 436 9.69 -11.82 17.85
CA ILE A 436 10.44 -11.74 16.59
C ILE A 436 11.88 -11.27 16.81
N GLY A 437 12.13 -10.22 17.59
CA GLY A 437 13.48 -9.75 17.87
C GLY A 437 14.37 -10.84 18.49
N HIS A 438 13.82 -11.61 19.43
CA HIS A 438 14.49 -12.76 20.05
C HIS A 438 14.69 -13.91 19.05
N ILE A 439 13.70 -14.21 18.22
CA ILE A 439 13.79 -15.23 17.17
C ILE A 439 14.88 -14.85 16.15
N LEU A 440 14.95 -13.59 15.72
CA LEU A 440 15.99 -13.09 14.83
C LEU A 440 17.39 -13.32 15.42
N ALA A 441 17.57 -12.99 16.70
CA ALA A 441 18.83 -13.21 17.41
C ALA A 441 19.17 -14.71 17.49
N ASN A 442 18.21 -15.55 17.87
CA ASN A 442 18.41 -16.99 18.03
C ASN A 442 18.69 -17.71 16.70
N ILE A 443 18.04 -17.30 15.60
CA ILE A 443 18.32 -17.83 14.26
C ILE A 443 19.73 -17.41 13.81
N LYS A 444 20.11 -16.13 14.01
CA LYS A 444 21.47 -15.64 13.70
C LYS A 444 22.54 -16.37 14.52
N ALA A 445 22.25 -16.71 15.77
CA ALA A 445 23.11 -17.52 16.64
C ALA A 445 23.09 -19.03 16.29
N GLY A 446 22.26 -19.48 15.34
CA GLY A 446 22.14 -20.88 14.94
C GLY A 446 21.41 -21.78 15.95
N GLN A 447 20.72 -21.20 16.93
CA GLN A 447 19.99 -21.90 17.98
C GLN A 447 18.59 -22.35 17.53
N VAL A 448 18.01 -21.66 16.54
CA VAL A 448 16.66 -21.88 16.01
C VAL A 448 16.75 -22.01 14.49
N GLN A 449 16.02 -22.97 13.92
CA GLN A 449 15.83 -23.12 12.48
C GLN A 449 14.48 -22.59 12.04
N ARG A 450 13.41 -22.90 12.78
CA ARG A 450 12.03 -22.54 12.45
C ARG A 450 11.30 -22.01 13.67
N ALA A 451 10.63 -20.88 13.50
CA ALA A 451 9.66 -20.38 14.45
C ALA A 451 8.32 -20.12 13.75
N MET A 452 7.20 -20.45 14.39
CA MET A 452 5.87 -20.14 13.87
C MET A 452 5.27 -18.98 14.66
N ILE A 453 4.99 -17.88 13.97
CA ILE A 453 4.28 -16.71 14.50
C ILE A 453 2.79 -16.97 14.33
N ILE A 454 2.02 -16.91 15.41
CA ILE A 454 0.59 -17.23 15.42
C ILE A 454 -0.18 -16.01 15.92
N GLY A 455 -1.08 -15.51 15.09
CA GLY A 455 -2.11 -14.54 15.46
C GLY A 455 -3.43 -15.25 15.68
N LYS A 456 -4.11 -14.95 16.79
CA LYS A 456 -5.46 -15.43 17.09
C LYS A 456 -6.20 -14.33 17.82
N GLY A 457 -7.40 -13.99 17.35
CA GLY A 457 -8.21 -12.92 17.90
C GLY A 457 -9.64 -13.36 18.16
N SER A 458 -10.24 -12.86 19.24
CA SER A 458 -11.67 -13.03 19.49
C SER A 458 -12.45 -11.88 18.87
N LEU A 459 -13.29 -12.14 17.87
CA LEU A 459 -14.01 -11.07 17.14
C LEU A 459 -15.35 -10.68 17.78
N PHE A 460 -15.83 -11.44 18.77
CA PHE A 460 -17.15 -11.23 19.38
C PHE A 460 -17.34 -9.89 20.09
N LEU A 461 -16.24 -9.17 20.41
CA LEU A 461 -16.31 -7.86 21.04
C LEU A 461 -17.01 -6.81 20.17
N GLY A 462 -16.84 -6.89 18.85
CA GLY A 462 -17.55 -6.03 17.90
C GLY A 462 -19.04 -6.37 17.77
N ARG A 463 -19.51 -7.48 18.34
CA ARG A 463 -20.88 -8.00 18.25
C ARG A 463 -21.41 -8.20 16.83
N MET A 464 -20.51 -8.35 15.85
CA MET A 464 -20.84 -8.61 14.44
C MET A 464 -20.69 -10.08 14.05
N THR A 465 -19.90 -10.85 14.80
CA THR A 465 -19.67 -12.29 14.59
C THR A 465 -19.28 -12.95 15.92
N ASP A 466 -19.53 -14.25 16.07
CA ASP A 466 -19.07 -15.09 17.19
C ASP A 466 -17.82 -15.90 16.83
N LEU A 467 -17.26 -15.68 15.64
CA LEU A 467 -16.06 -16.37 15.17
C LEU A 467 -14.80 -15.86 15.86
N PHE A 468 -13.78 -16.73 15.88
CA PHE A 468 -12.40 -16.32 16.08
C PHE A 468 -11.80 -15.90 14.74
N ASP A 469 -10.76 -15.08 14.81
CA ASP A 469 -9.81 -14.88 13.72
C ASP A 469 -8.53 -15.65 14.02
N GLY A 470 -7.81 -16.04 12.98
CA GLY A 470 -6.57 -16.78 13.13
C GLY A 470 -5.75 -16.91 11.86
N ILE A 471 -4.47 -16.58 11.97
CA ILE A 471 -3.49 -16.72 10.90
C ILE A 471 -2.12 -17.05 11.49
N SER A 472 -1.29 -17.77 10.74
CA SER A 472 0.09 -18.01 11.14
C SER A 472 1.03 -18.00 9.95
N ILE A 473 2.31 -17.76 10.24
CA ILE A 473 3.39 -17.82 9.25
C ILE A 473 4.66 -18.37 9.88
N ILE A 474 5.45 -19.13 9.12
CA ILE A 474 6.76 -19.60 9.55
C ILE A 474 7.85 -18.58 9.21
N LEU A 475 8.66 -18.26 10.22
CA LEU A 475 10.01 -17.72 10.09
C LEU A 475 10.97 -18.89 10.01
N GLU A 476 11.80 -18.93 8.97
CA GLU A 476 12.81 -19.98 8.80
C GLU A 476 14.19 -19.37 8.58
N LYS A 477 15.21 -20.06 9.08
CA LYS A 477 16.61 -19.70 8.81
C LYS A 477 16.82 -19.60 7.31
N ASN A 478 17.43 -18.50 6.90
CA ASN A 478 17.81 -18.31 5.51
C ASN A 478 18.86 -19.34 5.10
N THR A 479 18.69 -19.97 3.95
CA THR A 479 19.65 -20.94 3.42
C THR A 479 20.92 -20.27 2.91
N GLY A 480 20.93 -18.93 2.78
CA GLY A 480 21.98 -18.18 2.09
C GLY A 480 21.85 -18.27 0.57
N GLU A 481 20.95 -19.12 0.08
CA GLU A 481 20.56 -19.19 -1.32
C GLU A 481 19.57 -18.05 -1.58
N VAL A 482 20.11 -16.85 -1.74
CA VAL A 482 19.43 -15.89 -2.60
C VAL A 482 19.43 -16.55 -3.96
N LYS A 483 18.27 -16.63 -4.63
CA LYS A 483 18.34 -16.83 -6.09
C LYS A 483 19.34 -15.80 -6.56
N PRO A 484 20.40 -16.17 -7.30
CA PRO A 484 21.36 -15.17 -7.71
C PRO A 484 20.55 -14.01 -8.27
N GLN A 485 20.72 -12.81 -7.67
CA GLN A 485 20.74 -11.63 -8.53
C GLN A 485 21.60 -12.11 -9.67
N VAL A 486 21.04 -12.17 -10.86
CA VAL A 486 21.82 -12.51 -12.03
C VAL A 486 22.77 -11.33 -12.21
N MET A 487 23.85 -11.28 -11.43
CA MET A 487 25.15 -11.07 -12.01
C MET A 487 25.24 -12.15 -13.05
N ALA A 488 24.93 -11.76 -14.29
CA ALA A 488 25.13 -12.58 -15.46
C ALA A 488 26.41 -13.38 -15.25
N THR A 489 26.28 -14.71 -15.09
CA THR A 489 27.41 -15.58 -15.32
C THR A 489 27.88 -15.21 -16.72
N GLN A 490 29.05 -14.58 -16.77
CA GLN A 490 29.78 -14.35 -18.00
C GLN A 490 29.90 -15.73 -18.66
N GLN A 491 29.08 -15.99 -19.67
CA GLN A 491 29.61 -16.71 -20.81
C GLN A 491 30.57 -15.72 -21.46
N ASP A 492 31.87 -16.01 -21.31
CA ASP A 492 32.99 -15.32 -21.97
C ASP A 492 32.97 -15.57 -23.49
N THR A 493 31.87 -15.18 -24.12
CA THR A 493 31.77 -14.94 -25.54
C THR A 493 30.81 -13.79 -25.69
N GLU A 494 31.31 -12.55 -25.63
CA GLU A 494 30.57 -11.41 -26.16
C GLU A 494 30.23 -11.74 -27.63
N PRO A 495 28.94 -11.88 -28.00
CA PRO A 495 28.59 -12.04 -29.39
C PRO A 495 28.97 -10.74 -30.12
N GLU A 496 29.73 -10.87 -31.21
CA GLU A 496 30.13 -9.76 -32.05
C GLU A 496 28.87 -9.08 -32.61
N LYS A 497 28.48 -7.93 -32.05
CA LYS A 497 27.28 -7.16 -32.46
C LYS A 497 27.41 -6.77 -33.94
N LYS A 498 26.68 -7.46 -34.82
CA LYS A 498 26.60 -7.17 -36.25
C LYS A 498 25.20 -6.66 -36.57
N GLY A 499 25.00 -5.34 -36.51
CA GLY A 499 23.74 -4.70 -36.89
C GLY A 499 22.77 -4.46 -35.74
N ILE A 500 21.50 -4.28 -36.08
CA ILE A 500 20.41 -3.96 -35.13
C ILE A 500 20.01 -5.24 -34.41
N THR A 501 20.01 -5.21 -33.08
CA THR A 501 19.69 -6.37 -32.25
C THR A 501 18.45 -6.11 -31.40
N ILE A 502 17.39 -6.90 -31.58
CA ILE A 502 16.14 -6.78 -30.80
C ILE A 502 16.01 -7.94 -29.81
N GLY A 503 15.70 -7.64 -28.56
CA GLY A 503 15.34 -8.67 -27.58
C GLY A 503 13.87 -9.05 -27.69
N LEU A 504 13.54 -10.34 -27.67
CA LEU A 504 12.18 -10.84 -27.47
C LEU A 504 12.10 -11.60 -26.15
N THR A 505 11.19 -11.20 -25.27
CA THR A 505 10.95 -11.95 -24.04
C THR A 505 10.02 -13.15 -24.28
N ILE A 506 10.36 -14.33 -23.76
CA ILE A 506 9.52 -15.53 -23.79
C ILE A 506 9.22 -15.99 -22.35
N GLY A 507 7.94 -16.27 -22.06
CA GLY A 507 7.46 -16.74 -20.76
C GLY A 507 6.23 -15.98 -20.27
N GLY A 508 5.18 -16.69 -19.81
CA GLY A 508 3.93 -16.06 -19.34
C GLY A 508 2.91 -15.71 -20.43
N GLY A 509 3.14 -16.12 -21.69
CA GLY A 509 2.20 -15.97 -22.80
C GLY A 509 1.17 -17.10 -22.89
N GLU A 510 0.05 -16.83 -23.58
CA GLU A 510 -0.99 -17.81 -23.91
C GLU A 510 -0.64 -18.60 -25.20
N VAL A 511 0.38 -18.14 -25.92
CA VAL A 511 0.94 -18.74 -27.13
C VAL A 511 2.20 -19.54 -26.77
N SER A 512 2.43 -20.68 -27.44
CA SER A 512 3.57 -21.54 -27.15
C SER A 512 4.91 -20.85 -27.49
N PRO A 513 6.01 -21.17 -26.77
CA PRO A 513 7.34 -20.68 -27.12
C PRO A 513 7.73 -20.95 -28.57
N ASP A 514 7.37 -22.13 -29.10
CA ASP A 514 7.61 -22.48 -30.50
C ASP A 514 6.94 -21.49 -31.46
N ASP A 515 5.71 -21.06 -31.16
CA ASP A 515 4.98 -20.10 -31.97
C ASP A 515 5.59 -18.70 -31.90
N MET A 516 6.11 -18.31 -30.73
CA MET A 516 6.87 -17.07 -30.59
C MET A 516 8.16 -17.12 -31.42
N LEU A 517 8.89 -18.24 -31.39
CA LEU A 517 10.07 -18.47 -32.22
C LEU A 517 9.76 -18.47 -33.72
N ARG A 518 8.59 -18.99 -34.13
CA ARG A 518 8.12 -18.86 -35.53
C ARG A 518 7.97 -17.40 -35.94
N GLY A 519 7.51 -16.53 -35.04
CA GLY A 519 7.46 -15.07 -35.28
C GLY A 519 8.84 -14.45 -35.45
N VAL A 520 9.82 -14.86 -34.63
CA VAL A 520 11.22 -14.42 -34.76
C VAL A 520 11.83 -14.86 -36.09
N GLN A 521 11.61 -16.12 -36.49
CA GLN A 521 12.07 -16.65 -37.77
C GLN A 521 11.49 -15.87 -38.96
N GLN A 522 10.22 -15.44 -38.87
CA GLN A 522 9.60 -14.60 -39.89
C GLN A 522 10.27 -13.22 -39.97
N ALA A 523 10.55 -12.58 -38.84
CA ALA A 523 11.19 -11.26 -38.80
C ALA A 523 12.62 -11.29 -39.37
N VAL A 524 13.46 -12.23 -38.92
CA VAL A 524 14.86 -12.35 -39.38
C VAL A 524 14.94 -12.83 -40.84
N LYS A 525 13.94 -13.58 -41.33
CA LYS A 525 13.85 -13.92 -42.75
C LYS A 525 13.50 -12.71 -43.62
N ALA A 526 12.69 -11.78 -43.11
CA ALA A 526 12.27 -10.57 -43.80
C ALA A 526 13.37 -9.50 -43.83
N ASP A 527 14.18 -9.39 -42.77
CA ASP A 527 15.32 -8.48 -42.68
C ASP A 527 16.60 -9.26 -42.30
N LYS A 528 17.53 -9.38 -43.24
CA LYS A 528 18.77 -10.14 -43.06
C LYS A 528 19.79 -9.43 -42.16
N ASP A 529 19.64 -8.12 -41.96
CA ASP A 529 20.52 -7.31 -41.11
C ASP A 529 20.00 -7.22 -39.66
N LEU A 530 18.82 -7.80 -39.40
CA LEU A 530 18.19 -7.87 -38.09
C LEU A 530 18.66 -9.10 -37.32
N GLN A 531 19.16 -8.87 -36.11
CA GLN A 531 19.43 -9.91 -35.13
C GLN A 531 18.34 -9.90 -34.06
N VAL A 532 17.94 -11.09 -33.62
CA VAL A 532 17.01 -11.25 -32.50
C VAL A 532 17.63 -12.17 -31.45
N VAL A 533 17.58 -11.73 -30.20
CA VAL A 533 17.96 -12.54 -29.04
C VAL A 533 16.71 -12.85 -28.22
N ILE A 534 16.69 -14.03 -27.63
CA ILE A 534 15.58 -14.51 -26.82
C ILE A 534 15.93 -14.30 -25.35
N ILE A 535 14.99 -13.79 -24.56
CA ILE A 535 15.17 -13.57 -23.12
C ILE A 535 14.08 -14.36 -22.39
N GLY A 536 14.43 -15.43 -21.71
CA GLY A 536 13.43 -16.31 -21.10
C GLY A 536 13.86 -17.77 -21.05
N GLN A 537 12.91 -18.65 -20.68
CA GLN A 537 13.13 -20.09 -20.66
C GLN A 537 12.65 -20.71 -21.97
N CYS A 538 13.58 -21.00 -22.88
CA CYS A 538 13.30 -21.63 -24.16
C CYS A 538 14.52 -22.40 -24.66
N GLU A 539 14.32 -23.57 -25.27
CA GLU A 539 15.38 -24.23 -26.03
C GLU A 539 15.36 -23.71 -27.48
N SER A 540 16.45 -23.08 -27.93
CA SER A 540 16.59 -22.68 -29.33
C SER A 540 18.01 -22.98 -29.82
N LYS A 541 18.11 -23.57 -31.01
CA LYS A 541 19.40 -23.79 -31.71
C LYS A 541 19.71 -22.68 -32.72
N ASP A 542 18.70 -21.89 -33.08
CA ASP A 542 18.77 -20.90 -34.15
C ASP A 542 19.04 -19.48 -33.63
N PHE A 543 18.76 -19.21 -32.35
CA PHE A 543 18.87 -17.88 -31.74
C PHE A 543 19.66 -17.94 -30.43
N THR A 544 20.33 -16.83 -30.11
CA THR A 544 20.97 -16.66 -28.80
C THR A 544 19.89 -16.52 -27.72
N VAL A 545 19.96 -17.37 -26.69
CA VAL A 545 19.02 -17.35 -25.57
C VAL A 545 19.73 -16.87 -24.32
N TYR A 546 19.24 -15.78 -23.74
CA TYR A 546 19.56 -15.33 -22.40
C TYR A 546 18.56 -15.97 -21.45
N GLU A 547 18.99 -17.00 -20.74
CA GLU A 547 18.13 -17.76 -19.84
C GLU A 547 17.59 -16.88 -18.72
N ALA A 548 16.26 -16.84 -18.60
CA ALA A 548 15.57 -16.15 -17.53
C ALA A 548 14.31 -16.94 -17.13
N THR A 549 14.25 -17.41 -15.89
CA THR A 549 13.25 -18.40 -15.42
C THR A 549 12.07 -17.77 -14.67
N SER A 550 11.91 -16.45 -14.70
CA SER A 550 10.79 -15.72 -14.07
C SER A 550 10.58 -14.37 -14.74
N GLU A 551 9.38 -13.77 -14.62
CA GLU A 551 9.09 -12.43 -15.17
C GLU A 551 10.09 -11.38 -14.68
N GLU A 552 10.49 -11.45 -13.40
CA GLU A 552 11.49 -10.55 -12.82
C GLU A 552 12.89 -10.79 -13.41
N ALA A 553 13.30 -12.05 -13.60
CA ALA A 553 14.57 -12.37 -14.27
C ALA A 553 14.57 -11.90 -15.73
N ILE A 554 13.44 -12.05 -16.42
CA ILE A 554 13.25 -11.56 -17.79
C ILE A 554 13.42 -10.03 -17.81
N ARG A 555 12.80 -9.33 -16.86
CA ARG A 555 12.92 -7.86 -16.73
C ARG A 555 14.37 -7.46 -16.47
N GLN A 556 15.01 -8.00 -15.43
CA GLN A 556 16.40 -7.67 -15.08
C GLN A 556 17.38 -7.94 -16.24
N THR A 557 17.23 -9.09 -16.89
CA THR A 557 18.05 -9.46 -18.06
C THR A 557 17.82 -8.49 -19.21
N SER A 558 16.55 -8.17 -19.51
CA SER A 558 16.22 -7.20 -20.56
C SER A 558 16.83 -5.83 -20.30
N GLU A 559 16.77 -5.36 -19.05
CA GLU A 559 17.34 -4.07 -18.64
C GLU A 559 18.86 -4.06 -18.73
N GLN A 560 19.51 -5.15 -18.30
CA GLN A 560 20.94 -5.31 -18.40
C GLN A 560 21.40 -5.31 -19.86
N LEU A 561 20.68 -6.01 -20.74
CA LEU A 561 20.99 -6.09 -22.17
C LEU A 561 20.80 -4.73 -22.86
N LEU A 562 19.74 -3.99 -22.52
CA LEU A 562 19.51 -2.62 -22.99
C LEU A 562 20.62 -1.68 -22.50
N GLN A 563 20.96 -1.73 -21.21
CA GLN A 563 21.98 -0.86 -20.60
C GLN A 563 23.38 -1.11 -21.16
N LYS A 564 23.73 -2.38 -21.42
CA LYS A 564 25.00 -2.76 -22.04
C LYS A 564 25.05 -2.50 -23.55
N GLY A 565 23.93 -2.09 -24.16
CA GLY A 565 23.81 -1.91 -25.61
C GLY A 565 23.93 -3.22 -26.40
N ILE A 566 23.71 -4.36 -25.75
CA ILE A 566 23.67 -5.69 -26.38
C ILE A 566 22.41 -5.83 -27.24
N ILE A 567 21.29 -5.27 -26.76
CA ILE A 567 20.07 -5.08 -27.57
C ILE A 567 19.79 -3.58 -27.71
N ASP A 568 19.28 -3.19 -28.88
CA ASP A 568 18.91 -1.82 -29.24
C ASP A 568 17.44 -1.50 -28.94
N GLY A 569 16.62 -2.55 -28.78
CA GLY A 569 15.21 -2.46 -28.44
C GLY A 569 14.68 -3.77 -27.88
N LEU A 570 13.55 -3.70 -27.19
CA LEU A 570 12.93 -4.85 -26.53
C LEU A 570 11.47 -5.00 -26.98
N VAL A 571 11.08 -6.21 -27.34
CA VAL A 571 9.68 -6.62 -27.51
C VAL A 571 9.28 -7.52 -26.35
N THR A 572 8.27 -7.10 -25.58
CA THR A 572 7.87 -7.82 -24.38
C THR A 572 6.36 -7.79 -24.13
N MET A 573 5.86 -8.74 -23.36
CA MET A 573 4.43 -8.82 -23.00
C MET A 573 4.05 -7.88 -21.86
N HIS A 574 5.00 -7.53 -20.99
CA HIS A 574 4.75 -6.69 -19.83
C HIS A 574 5.97 -5.83 -19.51
N TYR A 575 5.72 -4.55 -19.28
CA TYR A 575 6.73 -3.62 -18.77
C TYR A 575 6.06 -2.51 -17.94
N PRO A 576 6.52 -2.22 -16.72
CA PRO A 576 5.94 -1.17 -15.88
C PRO A 576 6.46 0.20 -16.32
N PHE A 577 5.73 0.88 -17.21
CA PHE A 577 6.05 2.24 -17.62
C PHE A 577 5.77 3.25 -16.50
N PRO A 578 6.66 4.24 -16.26
CA PRO A 578 6.38 5.32 -15.30
C PRO A 578 5.29 6.27 -15.81
N ILE A 579 4.67 7.03 -14.90
CA ILE A 579 3.75 8.12 -15.28
C ILE A 579 4.51 9.12 -16.16
N GLY A 580 3.85 9.57 -17.24
CA GLY A 580 4.45 10.37 -18.30
C GLY A 580 4.77 9.55 -19.56
N VAL A 581 4.71 8.21 -19.47
CA VAL A 581 4.99 7.29 -20.58
C VAL A 581 3.74 6.53 -20.98
N THR A 582 3.51 6.43 -22.28
CA THR A 582 2.40 5.70 -22.88
C THR A 582 2.83 4.98 -24.15
N THR A 583 2.06 4.01 -24.62
CA THR A 583 2.43 3.24 -25.82
C THR A 583 1.65 3.67 -27.06
N ILE A 584 2.34 3.64 -28.21
CA ILE A 584 1.79 4.00 -29.53
C ILE A 584 1.67 2.75 -30.40
N GLY A 585 0.52 2.07 -30.32
CA GLY A 585 0.29 0.84 -31.08
C GLY A 585 0.00 1.11 -32.54
N LYS A 586 0.13 0.06 -33.36
CA LYS A 586 -0.13 0.14 -34.80
C LYS A 586 -0.97 -1.05 -35.26
N VAL A 587 -2.12 -0.75 -35.87
CA VAL A 587 -3.12 -1.74 -36.32
C VAL A 587 -3.24 -1.71 -37.85
N ILE A 588 -3.83 -2.76 -38.40
CA ILE A 588 -4.27 -2.80 -39.80
C ILE A 588 -5.79 -2.64 -39.83
N THR A 589 -6.29 -1.65 -40.58
CA THR A 589 -7.73 -1.38 -40.65
C THR A 589 -8.45 -2.46 -41.46
N PRO A 590 -9.58 -3.03 -40.97
CA PRO A 590 -10.21 -4.17 -41.61
C PRO A 590 -10.77 -3.91 -43.01
N ALA A 591 -11.24 -2.68 -43.29
CA ALA A 591 -11.88 -2.41 -44.58
C ALA A 591 -10.88 -2.07 -45.70
N GLN A 592 -9.75 -1.42 -45.38
CA GLN A 592 -8.81 -0.94 -46.39
C GLN A 592 -7.40 -1.54 -46.28
N GLY A 593 -7.13 -2.32 -45.22
CA GLY A 593 -5.78 -2.85 -44.98
C GLY A 593 -4.75 -1.77 -44.68
N LYS A 594 -5.19 -0.57 -44.25
CA LYS A 594 -4.31 0.58 -44.00
C LYS A 594 -3.66 0.46 -42.62
N GLU A 595 -2.40 0.81 -42.51
CA GLU A 595 -1.75 1.00 -41.20
C GLU A 595 -2.33 2.25 -40.52
N MET A 596 -2.70 2.12 -39.24
CA MET A 596 -3.17 3.23 -38.41
C MET A 596 -2.55 3.12 -37.01
N TYR A 597 -2.04 4.23 -36.51
CA TYR A 597 -1.49 4.35 -35.16
C TYR A 597 -2.61 4.63 -34.16
N ILE A 598 -2.55 3.99 -32.99
CA ILE A 598 -3.45 4.22 -31.86
C ILE A 598 -2.64 4.86 -30.73
N ALA A 599 -3.01 6.09 -30.36
CA ALA A 599 -2.31 6.89 -29.37
C ALA A 599 -3.28 7.28 -28.24
N SER A 600 -3.43 6.54 -27.14
CA SER A 600 -2.53 5.50 -26.60
C SER A 600 -3.17 4.12 -26.49
N THR A 601 -2.35 3.06 -26.35
CA THR A 601 -2.81 1.67 -26.19
C THR A 601 -2.61 1.06 -24.80
N THR A 602 -1.65 1.57 -24.02
CA THR A 602 -1.43 1.30 -22.60
C THR A 602 -0.54 2.40 -21.99
N GLY A 603 -0.28 2.35 -20.68
CA GLY A 603 0.47 3.36 -19.94
C GLY A 603 -0.37 4.60 -19.59
N THR A 604 0.29 5.62 -19.04
CA THR A 604 -0.37 6.82 -18.51
C THR A 604 0.51 8.05 -18.73
N ALA A 605 0.24 8.82 -19.79
CA ALA A 605 1.00 10.03 -20.13
C ALA A 605 0.77 11.21 -19.15
N ASP A 606 -0.38 11.22 -18.47
CA ASP A 606 -0.74 12.21 -17.43
C ASP A 606 -1.84 11.64 -16.53
N THR A 607 -1.94 12.12 -15.29
CA THR A 607 -3.04 11.77 -14.37
C THR A 607 -4.36 12.41 -14.77
N ASN A 608 -4.34 13.53 -15.50
CA ASN A 608 -5.54 14.14 -16.09
C ASN A 608 -5.79 13.56 -17.50
N ARG A 609 -6.98 13.02 -17.75
CA ARG A 609 -7.32 12.36 -19.03
C ARG A 609 -7.14 13.28 -20.26
N VAL A 610 -7.58 14.54 -20.18
CA VAL A 610 -7.49 15.49 -21.30
C VAL A 610 -6.03 15.82 -21.59
N GLN A 611 -5.23 16.10 -20.55
CA GLN A 611 -3.79 16.32 -20.69
C GLN A 611 -3.08 15.08 -21.24
N ALA A 612 -3.46 13.89 -20.78
CA ALA A 612 -2.92 12.63 -21.28
C ALA A 612 -3.19 12.48 -22.78
N MET A 613 -4.42 12.72 -23.24
CA MET A 613 -4.77 12.62 -24.66
C MET A 613 -4.06 13.68 -25.53
N ILE A 614 -3.84 14.90 -25.02
CA ILE A 614 -3.03 15.93 -25.70
C ILE A 614 -1.58 15.44 -25.86
N LYS A 615 -0.99 14.89 -24.80
CA LYS A 615 0.36 14.29 -24.84
C LYS A 615 0.42 13.12 -25.82
N ASN A 616 -0.58 12.24 -25.79
CA ASN A 616 -0.68 11.09 -26.68
C ASN A 616 -0.67 11.51 -28.15
N ALA A 617 -1.36 12.60 -28.53
CA ALA A 617 -1.36 13.12 -29.89
C ALA A 617 0.07 13.46 -30.35
N VAL A 618 0.83 14.18 -29.54
CA VAL A 618 2.22 14.57 -29.83
C VAL A 618 3.15 13.36 -29.90
N TYR A 619 3.03 12.43 -28.94
CA TYR A 619 3.80 11.18 -28.96
C TYR A 619 3.49 10.33 -30.20
N GLY A 620 2.22 10.24 -30.59
CA GLY A 620 1.78 9.55 -31.80
C GLY A 620 2.37 10.15 -33.07
N ILE A 621 2.38 11.48 -33.20
CA ILE A 621 2.99 12.18 -34.34
C ILE A 621 4.49 11.91 -34.40
N GLY A 622 5.18 12.02 -33.26
CA GLY A 622 6.63 11.77 -33.17
C GLY A 622 7.00 10.34 -33.60
N VAL A 623 6.22 9.34 -33.19
CA VAL A 623 6.43 7.94 -33.59
C VAL A 623 6.09 7.70 -35.06
N ALA A 624 4.98 8.24 -35.57
CA ALA A 624 4.63 8.12 -36.98
C ALA A 624 5.70 8.76 -37.89
N ARG A 625 6.26 9.91 -37.49
CA ARG A 625 7.39 10.55 -38.16
C ARG A 625 8.66 9.70 -38.10
N ALA A 626 8.93 9.06 -36.96
CA ALA A 626 10.05 8.12 -36.84
C ALA A 626 9.92 6.90 -37.75
N GLU A 627 8.70 6.47 -38.08
CA GLU A 627 8.42 5.41 -39.07
C GLU A 627 8.39 5.91 -40.52
N GLY A 628 8.66 7.20 -40.75
CA GLY A 628 8.80 7.80 -42.07
C GLY A 628 7.56 8.53 -42.61
N LEU A 629 6.49 8.70 -41.83
CA LEU A 629 5.36 9.53 -42.23
C LEU A 629 5.70 11.01 -42.04
N THR A 630 5.86 11.76 -43.12
CA THR A 630 6.28 13.18 -43.05
C THR A 630 5.21 14.09 -42.44
N ASP A 631 3.95 13.90 -42.81
CA ASP A 631 2.83 14.74 -42.39
C ASP A 631 1.62 13.86 -42.00
N PRO A 632 1.68 13.19 -40.84
CA PRO A 632 0.64 12.25 -40.45
C PRO A 632 -0.65 12.98 -40.05
N THR A 633 -1.78 12.50 -40.58
CA THR A 633 -3.11 13.02 -40.24
C THR A 633 -3.57 12.52 -38.87
N VAL A 634 -4.06 13.43 -38.04
CA VAL A 634 -4.54 13.16 -36.68
C VAL A 634 -6.05 13.27 -36.59
N GLY A 635 -6.69 12.30 -35.94
CA GLY A 635 -8.07 12.39 -35.50
C GLY A 635 -8.21 11.90 -34.05
N ILE A 636 -9.27 12.33 -33.38
CA ILE A 636 -9.51 12.03 -31.96
C ILE A 636 -10.74 11.14 -31.88
N LEU A 637 -10.62 9.96 -31.27
CA LEU A 637 -11.76 9.10 -31.04
C LEU A 637 -12.79 9.80 -30.16
N ASN A 638 -14.08 9.68 -30.50
CA ASN A 638 -15.17 10.26 -29.73
C ASN A 638 -15.35 9.56 -28.38
N VAL A 639 -14.46 9.88 -27.43
CA VAL A 639 -14.48 9.48 -26.02
C VAL A 639 -14.63 10.71 -25.14
N GLU A 640 -14.87 10.51 -23.85
CA GLU A 640 -14.97 11.59 -22.88
C GLU A 640 -13.72 12.50 -22.92
N GLY A 641 -13.95 13.81 -23.02
CA GLY A 641 -12.90 14.82 -23.13
C GLY A 641 -12.37 15.07 -24.55
N ALA A 642 -12.79 14.31 -25.56
CA ALA A 642 -12.31 14.46 -26.95
C ALA A 642 -12.47 15.88 -27.50
N ARG A 643 -13.60 16.56 -27.20
CA ARG A 643 -13.83 17.96 -27.61
C ARG A 643 -12.89 18.95 -26.94
N GLN A 644 -12.50 18.71 -25.70
CA GLN A 644 -11.55 19.57 -24.99
C GLN A 644 -10.14 19.39 -25.57
N VAL A 645 -9.77 18.15 -25.90
CA VAL A 645 -8.53 17.83 -26.62
C VAL A 645 -8.51 18.48 -28.01
N GLU A 646 -9.61 18.39 -28.78
CA GLU A 646 -9.75 19.03 -30.09
C GLU A 646 -9.52 20.54 -30.00
N ARG A 647 -10.23 21.22 -29.08
CA ARG A 647 -10.08 22.67 -28.87
C ARG A 647 -8.64 23.04 -28.48
N HIS A 648 -8.02 22.26 -27.59
CA HIS A 648 -6.65 22.53 -27.16
C HIS A 648 -5.64 22.36 -28.30
N LEU A 649 -5.73 21.28 -29.08
CA LEU A 649 -4.87 21.05 -30.23
C LEU A 649 -5.10 22.10 -31.33
N GLN A 650 -6.33 22.59 -31.53
CA GLN A 650 -6.61 23.73 -32.42
C GLN A 650 -5.95 25.02 -31.91
N GLN A 651 -5.92 25.26 -30.60
CA GLN A 651 -5.22 26.41 -30.02
C GLN A 651 -3.70 26.29 -30.23
N MET A 652 -3.12 25.11 -30.02
CA MET A 652 -1.71 24.86 -30.31
C MET A 652 -1.41 25.11 -31.80
N GLN A 653 -2.27 24.64 -32.69
CA GLN A 653 -2.14 24.84 -34.14
C GLN A 653 -2.23 26.33 -34.50
N ALA A 654 -3.19 27.08 -33.94
CA ALA A 654 -3.32 28.52 -34.12
C ALA A 654 -2.12 29.30 -33.56
N ALA A 655 -1.47 28.78 -32.52
CA ALA A 655 -0.24 29.34 -31.96
C ALA A 655 1.01 29.04 -32.81
N GLY A 656 0.92 28.13 -33.79
CA GLY A 656 1.99 27.83 -34.75
C GLY A 656 2.49 26.38 -34.73
N TYR A 657 1.91 25.50 -33.90
CA TYR A 657 2.24 24.07 -33.90
C TYR A 657 1.80 23.41 -35.22
N GLN A 658 2.69 22.64 -35.83
CA GLN A 658 2.43 21.96 -37.11
C GLN A 658 1.67 20.65 -36.88
N LEU A 659 0.35 20.71 -37.03
CA LEU A 659 -0.58 19.60 -36.91
C LEU A 659 -1.44 19.52 -38.17
N THR A 660 -1.62 18.32 -38.71
CA THR A 660 -2.51 18.07 -39.86
C THR A 660 -3.71 17.26 -39.40
N TRP A 661 -4.90 17.85 -39.51
CA TRP A 661 -6.16 17.17 -39.14
C TRP A 661 -6.58 16.19 -40.23
N GLY A 662 -6.90 14.96 -39.81
CA GLY A 662 -7.70 14.06 -40.61
C GLY A 662 -9.19 14.42 -40.55
N SER A 663 -10.01 13.77 -41.38
CA SER A 663 -11.46 13.99 -41.38
C SER A 663 -12.23 12.68 -41.28
N SER A 664 -13.27 12.70 -40.44
CA SER A 664 -14.33 11.69 -40.45
C SER A 664 -14.92 11.54 -41.86
N GLY A 665 -15.28 10.30 -42.23
CA GLY A 665 -15.82 9.94 -43.54
C GLY A 665 -17.31 10.24 -43.74
N ARG A 666 -17.96 10.89 -42.76
CA ARG A 666 -19.35 11.31 -42.85
C ARG A 666 -19.49 12.68 -43.52
N ASN A 667 -20.72 13.01 -43.94
CA ASN A 667 -21.04 14.29 -44.57
C ASN A 667 -20.74 15.51 -43.69
N ASP A 668 -20.74 15.36 -42.35
CA ASP A 668 -20.41 16.41 -41.38
C ASP A 668 -18.89 16.61 -41.17
N GLY A 669 -18.05 15.67 -41.61
CA GLY A 669 -16.59 15.75 -41.52
C GLY A 669 -16.04 15.95 -40.10
N GLY A 670 -14.81 16.47 -40.01
CA GLY A 670 -14.21 16.93 -38.75
C GLY A 670 -13.20 15.97 -38.10
N ALA A 671 -12.51 16.46 -37.08
CA ALA A 671 -11.40 15.77 -36.41
C ALA A 671 -11.84 14.67 -35.44
N ILE A 672 -13.11 14.67 -35.03
CA ILE A 672 -13.67 13.67 -34.10
C ILE A 672 -14.11 12.42 -34.87
N LEU A 673 -13.50 11.29 -34.53
CA LEU A 673 -13.68 10.00 -35.18
C LEU A 673 -14.78 9.17 -34.50
N ARG A 674 -15.49 8.38 -35.30
CA ARG A 674 -16.44 7.36 -34.84
C ARG A 674 -15.97 5.96 -35.24
N GLY A 675 -16.66 4.92 -34.79
CA GLY A 675 -16.27 3.53 -35.04
C GLY A 675 -16.03 3.19 -36.52
N ASN A 676 -16.83 3.73 -37.44
CA ASN A 676 -16.66 3.50 -38.88
C ASN A 676 -15.32 4.03 -39.40
N ASP A 677 -14.87 5.19 -38.91
CA ASP A 677 -13.62 5.84 -39.33
C ASP A 677 -12.39 5.01 -38.95
N LEU A 678 -12.49 4.24 -37.86
CA LEU A 678 -11.45 3.30 -37.43
C LEU A 678 -11.39 2.07 -38.33
N ILE A 679 -12.55 1.59 -38.80
CA ILE A 679 -12.64 0.42 -39.68
C ILE A 679 -12.07 0.74 -41.06
N THR A 680 -12.33 1.95 -41.56
CA THR A 680 -11.84 2.41 -42.87
C THR A 680 -10.43 2.97 -42.82
N GLY A 681 -9.95 3.47 -41.68
CA GLY A 681 -8.61 4.06 -41.55
C GLY A 681 -8.52 5.48 -42.12
N ASN A 682 -9.52 6.31 -41.81
CA ASN A 682 -9.62 7.68 -42.34
C ASN A 682 -8.49 8.62 -41.90
N VAL A 683 -7.72 8.24 -40.88
CA VAL A 683 -6.58 9.00 -40.35
C VAL A 683 -5.35 8.11 -40.27
N ASP A 684 -4.18 8.71 -40.07
CA ASP A 684 -2.96 7.97 -39.77
C ASP A 684 -2.83 7.72 -38.27
N ILE A 685 -3.24 8.67 -37.43
CA ILE A 685 -3.16 8.59 -35.97
C ILE A 685 -4.55 8.80 -35.36
N CYS A 686 -5.03 7.80 -34.62
CA CYS A 686 -6.23 7.88 -33.80
C CYS A 686 -5.84 8.13 -32.33
N VAL A 687 -6.21 9.30 -31.81
CA VAL A 687 -5.95 9.71 -30.42
C VAL A 687 -7.09 9.24 -29.51
N THR A 688 -6.75 8.56 -28.42
CA THR A 688 -7.71 8.01 -27.44
C THR A 688 -7.06 7.82 -26.07
N ASP A 689 -7.86 7.51 -25.06
CA ASP A 689 -7.38 7.12 -23.73
C ASP A 689 -6.86 5.67 -23.73
N SER A 690 -6.00 5.34 -22.77
CA SER A 690 -5.29 4.05 -22.75
C SER A 690 -6.22 2.84 -22.56
N LEU A 691 -7.35 2.98 -21.86
CA LEU A 691 -8.31 1.88 -21.68
C LEU A 691 -9.02 1.57 -23.01
N THR A 692 -9.52 2.60 -23.68
CA THR A 692 -10.18 2.44 -24.98
C THR A 692 -9.21 1.91 -26.03
N GLY A 693 -7.99 2.45 -26.08
CA GLY A 693 -6.96 1.96 -27.00
C GLY A 693 -6.56 0.51 -26.77
N ASN A 694 -6.50 0.04 -25.52
CA ASN A 694 -6.26 -1.38 -25.21
C ASN A 694 -7.32 -2.29 -25.84
N VAL A 695 -8.60 -1.91 -25.72
CA VAL A 695 -9.73 -2.65 -26.31
C VAL A 695 -9.64 -2.65 -27.84
N LEU A 696 -9.31 -1.50 -28.44
CA LEU A 696 -9.16 -1.41 -29.90
C LEU A 696 -8.03 -2.30 -30.42
N MET A 697 -6.89 -2.35 -29.72
CA MET A 697 -5.79 -3.24 -30.11
C MET A 697 -6.24 -4.70 -30.17
N LYS A 698 -6.96 -5.18 -29.16
CA LYS A 698 -7.50 -6.55 -29.13
C LYS A 698 -8.50 -6.78 -30.26
N LEU A 699 -9.41 -5.83 -30.47
CA LEU A 699 -10.44 -5.93 -31.50
C LEU A 699 -9.81 -6.04 -32.90
N PHE A 700 -8.89 -5.14 -33.25
CA PHE A 700 -8.28 -5.12 -34.58
C PHE A 700 -7.32 -6.29 -34.82
N SER A 701 -6.68 -6.81 -33.79
CA SER A 701 -5.66 -7.85 -33.95
C SER A 701 -6.21 -9.27 -33.86
N ALA A 702 -7.30 -9.50 -33.12
CA ALA A 702 -7.84 -10.84 -32.85
C ALA A 702 -9.26 -11.09 -33.40
N PHE A 703 -9.86 -10.17 -34.18
CA PHE A 703 -11.22 -10.39 -34.71
C PHE A 703 -11.34 -11.66 -35.57
N ASN A 704 -10.29 -12.04 -36.31
CA ASN A 704 -10.31 -13.25 -37.16
C ASN A 704 -10.19 -14.57 -36.37
N SER A 705 -9.78 -14.52 -35.10
CA SER A 705 -9.57 -15.71 -34.27
C SER A 705 -10.61 -15.87 -33.17
N GLY A 706 -11.65 -15.02 -33.14
CA GLY A 706 -12.62 -14.99 -32.04
C GLY A 706 -12.04 -14.45 -30.73
N GLY A 707 -10.96 -13.67 -30.77
CA GLY A 707 -10.38 -13.01 -29.61
C GLY A 707 -9.30 -13.80 -28.86
N GLN A 708 -9.04 -15.06 -29.23
CA GLN A 708 -8.10 -15.94 -28.51
C GLN A 708 -6.64 -15.83 -28.99
N TYR A 709 -6.42 -15.28 -30.18
CA TYR A 709 -5.09 -15.26 -30.80
C TYR A 709 -4.95 -14.05 -31.74
N GLU A 710 -3.99 -13.17 -31.51
CA GLU A 710 -3.82 -12.00 -32.37
C GLU A 710 -3.12 -12.43 -33.68
N THR A 711 -3.80 -12.19 -34.81
CA THR A 711 -3.42 -12.67 -36.15
C THR A 711 -2.84 -11.59 -37.04
N ILE A 712 -3.07 -10.31 -36.72
CA ILE A 712 -2.72 -9.17 -37.59
C ILE A 712 -2.39 -7.93 -36.74
N GLY A 713 -1.52 -7.06 -37.24
CA GLY A 713 -1.08 -5.83 -36.57
C GLY A 713 0.35 -5.92 -36.01
N TYR A 714 0.78 -4.88 -35.31
CA TYR A 714 2.17 -4.66 -34.89
C TYR A 714 2.36 -4.64 -33.37
N GLY A 715 1.37 -5.12 -32.62
CA GLY A 715 1.34 -5.03 -31.16
C GLY A 715 1.00 -3.62 -30.65
N TYR A 716 1.07 -3.48 -29.34
CA TYR A 716 0.68 -2.28 -28.59
C TYR A 716 1.72 -1.17 -28.72
N GLY A 717 2.89 -1.47 -29.30
CA GLY A 717 3.87 -0.48 -29.77
C GLY A 717 4.81 0.05 -28.69
N PRO A 718 5.72 0.99 -29.05
CA PRO A 718 6.77 1.51 -28.18
C PRO A 718 6.20 2.36 -27.05
N GLY A 719 6.79 2.26 -25.86
CA GLY A 719 6.62 3.24 -24.78
C GLY A 719 7.34 4.54 -25.11
N VAL A 720 6.62 5.66 -25.01
CA VAL A 720 7.07 7.00 -25.37
C VAL A 720 6.72 7.99 -24.26
N GLY A 721 7.71 8.80 -23.87
CA GLY A 721 7.53 9.89 -22.92
C GLY A 721 8.71 10.86 -22.97
N GLU A 722 8.52 12.06 -22.42
CA GLU A 722 9.51 13.15 -22.44
C GLU A 722 10.89 12.75 -21.91
N ASN A 723 10.92 12.04 -20.79
CA ASN A 723 12.15 11.61 -20.11
C ASN A 723 12.40 10.10 -20.22
N PHE A 724 11.87 9.45 -21.26
CA PHE A 724 12.00 8.01 -21.47
C PHE A 724 12.89 7.72 -22.69
N ASP A 725 14.01 7.04 -22.46
CA ASP A 725 15.08 6.85 -23.45
C ASP A 725 15.22 5.41 -23.95
N ARG A 726 14.48 4.47 -23.37
CA ARG A 726 14.51 3.03 -23.72
C ARG A 726 13.45 2.72 -24.78
N LEU A 727 13.81 1.93 -25.80
CA LEU A 727 12.85 1.48 -26.81
C LEU A 727 12.24 0.13 -26.40
N ILE A 728 11.01 0.17 -25.89
CA ILE A 728 10.32 -1.01 -25.38
C ILE A 728 8.94 -1.10 -26.02
N CYS A 729 8.75 -2.09 -26.87
CA CYS A 729 7.51 -2.38 -27.57
C CYS A 729 6.69 -3.46 -26.83
N ILE A 730 5.40 -3.21 -26.65
CA ILE A 730 4.49 -4.14 -25.97
C ILE A 730 3.75 -5.03 -26.98
N ILE A 731 3.66 -6.32 -26.67
CA ILE A 731 2.78 -7.30 -27.31
C ILE A 731 1.81 -7.90 -26.28
N SER A 732 0.73 -8.52 -26.74
CA SER A 732 -0.19 -9.27 -25.87
C SER A 732 0.36 -10.65 -25.55
N ARG A 733 -0.12 -11.24 -24.45
CA ARG A 733 0.09 -12.67 -24.16
C ARG A 733 -0.51 -13.58 -25.24
N ALA A 734 -1.53 -13.10 -25.95
CA ALA A 734 -2.18 -13.79 -27.07
C ALA A 734 -1.57 -13.45 -28.43
N SER A 735 -0.47 -12.69 -28.50
CA SER A 735 0.13 -12.27 -29.76
C SER A 735 0.70 -13.47 -30.53
N GLY A 736 0.14 -13.71 -31.71
CA GLY A 736 0.59 -14.77 -32.59
C GLY A 736 1.87 -14.46 -33.35
N ALA A 737 2.44 -15.48 -34.00
CA ALA A 737 3.65 -15.36 -34.82
C ALA A 737 3.63 -14.17 -35.80
N PRO A 738 2.55 -13.87 -36.54
CA PRO A 738 2.51 -12.72 -37.45
C PRO A 738 2.60 -11.36 -36.74
N VAL A 739 1.98 -11.25 -35.55
CA VAL A 739 2.01 -10.01 -34.75
C VAL A 739 3.36 -9.83 -34.09
N ILE A 740 3.97 -10.91 -33.58
CA ILE A 740 5.33 -10.90 -33.03
C ILE A 740 6.34 -10.48 -34.11
N SER A 741 6.26 -11.06 -35.31
CA SER A 741 7.12 -10.69 -36.43
C SER A 741 7.01 -9.20 -36.76
N SER A 742 5.78 -8.69 -36.85
CA SER A 742 5.51 -7.29 -37.13
C SER A 742 5.96 -6.36 -36.00
N ALA A 743 5.78 -6.75 -34.73
CA ALA A 743 6.24 -5.97 -33.57
C ALA A 743 7.77 -5.86 -33.50
N ILE A 744 8.49 -6.94 -33.84
CA ILE A 744 9.95 -6.93 -33.96
C ILE A 744 10.38 -5.99 -35.09
N ALA A 745 9.74 -6.07 -36.25
CA ALA A 745 10.03 -5.18 -37.38
C ALA A 745 9.76 -3.70 -37.03
N TYR A 746 8.66 -3.42 -36.33
CA TYR A 746 8.34 -2.07 -35.86
C TYR A 746 9.40 -1.56 -34.88
N CYS A 747 9.84 -2.39 -33.92
CA CYS A 747 10.92 -2.04 -33.00
C CYS A 747 12.24 -1.76 -33.76
N ALA A 748 12.61 -2.63 -34.70
CA ALA A 748 13.83 -2.50 -35.49
C ALA A 748 13.85 -1.24 -36.38
N ASN A 749 12.72 -0.90 -37.01
CA ASN A 749 12.59 0.32 -37.81
C ASN A 749 12.78 1.59 -36.97
N LEU A 750 12.21 1.63 -35.76
CA LEU A 750 12.41 2.74 -34.83
C LEU A 750 13.86 2.88 -34.38
N VAL A 751 14.58 1.77 -34.15
CA VAL A 751 16.04 1.81 -33.90
C VAL A 751 16.76 2.40 -35.11
N LYS A 752 16.50 1.86 -36.30
CA LYS A 752 17.15 2.27 -37.56
C LYS A 752 16.99 3.77 -37.84
N ASN A 753 15.79 4.28 -37.55
CA ASN A 753 15.43 5.68 -37.78
C ASN A 753 15.75 6.60 -36.60
N LYS A 754 16.38 6.09 -35.53
CA LYS A 754 16.75 6.87 -34.33
C LYS A 754 15.55 7.62 -33.75
N TRP A 755 14.46 6.89 -33.50
CA TRP A 755 13.16 7.43 -33.09
C TRP A 755 13.20 8.53 -32.02
N GLN A 756 14.17 8.46 -31.08
CA GLN A 756 14.32 9.44 -30.00
C GLN A 756 14.48 10.87 -30.54
N SER A 757 15.16 11.08 -31.68
CA SER A 757 15.34 12.41 -32.24
C SER A 757 14.02 12.99 -32.75
N PHE A 758 13.19 12.16 -33.39
CA PHE A 758 11.89 12.59 -33.91
C PHE A 758 10.92 12.91 -32.76
N VAL A 759 10.85 12.04 -31.75
CA VAL A 759 9.98 12.26 -30.59
C VAL A 759 10.42 13.50 -29.79
N ARG A 760 11.72 13.66 -29.50
CA ARG A 760 12.21 14.86 -28.79
C ARG A 760 11.94 16.13 -29.58
N GLN A 761 12.20 16.11 -30.89
CA GLN A 761 11.92 17.25 -31.75
C GLN A 761 10.42 17.60 -31.75
N GLU A 762 9.53 16.61 -31.77
CA GLU A 762 8.09 16.84 -31.71
C GLU A 762 7.67 17.49 -30.38
N ILE A 763 8.15 16.92 -29.27
CA ILE A 763 7.88 17.42 -27.92
C ILE A 763 8.40 18.86 -27.75
N ASP A 764 9.62 19.13 -28.19
CA ASP A 764 10.24 20.45 -28.09
C ASP A 764 9.51 21.49 -28.94
N GLN A 765 8.93 21.09 -30.07
CA GLN A 765 8.04 21.95 -30.84
C GLN A 765 6.73 22.17 -30.10
N ALA A 766 6.05 21.10 -29.66
CA ALA A 766 4.78 21.20 -28.96
C ALA A 766 4.86 22.11 -27.73
N LYS A 767 5.93 22.01 -26.92
CA LYS A 767 6.15 22.84 -25.73
C LYS A 767 6.14 24.34 -26.02
N LYS A 768 6.65 24.76 -27.19
CA LYS A 768 6.65 26.18 -27.60
C LYS A 768 5.25 26.72 -27.86
N TYR A 769 4.27 25.83 -28.06
CA TYR A 769 2.92 26.16 -28.50
C TYR A 769 1.83 25.68 -27.53
N GLY A 770 2.17 25.44 -26.25
CA GLY A 770 1.17 25.18 -25.21
C GLY A 770 0.82 23.71 -24.97
N TRP A 771 1.80 22.80 -25.10
CA TRP A 771 1.61 21.35 -24.91
C TRP A 771 1.16 20.92 -23.51
N ILE A 772 1.50 21.68 -22.47
CA ILE A 772 1.15 21.39 -21.08
C ILE A 772 0.49 22.62 -20.48
N THR A 773 -0.67 22.46 -19.85
CA THR A 773 -1.32 23.53 -19.08
C THR A 773 -0.74 23.56 -17.67
N ASN A 774 -0.24 24.70 -17.20
CA ASN A 774 0.14 24.87 -15.79
C ASN A 774 -1.04 24.46 -14.88
N GLN A 775 -0.85 23.41 -14.07
CA GLN A 775 -1.76 23.11 -12.97
C GLN A 775 -1.42 24.05 -11.81
N ASP A 776 -1.98 25.25 -11.88
CA ASP A 776 -2.33 26.08 -10.72
C ASP A 776 -3.37 27.11 -11.15
N THR A 777 -4.50 26.61 -11.66
CA THR A 777 -5.81 27.25 -11.51
C THR A 777 -6.88 26.30 -12.06
N PRO A 778 -7.97 26.02 -11.34
CA PRO A 778 -9.22 25.86 -12.05
C PRO A 778 -9.49 27.22 -12.69
N ALA A 779 -9.34 27.32 -14.01
CA ALA A 779 -9.96 28.39 -14.76
C ALA A 779 -11.48 28.15 -14.77
N THR A 780 -12.10 28.23 -13.60
CA THR A 780 -13.48 28.69 -13.49
C THR A 780 -13.37 30.20 -13.36
N SER A 781 -13.60 30.88 -14.48
CA SER A 781 -14.30 32.17 -14.41
C SER A 781 -15.43 32.03 -13.38
N PRO A 782 -15.73 33.04 -12.55
CA PRO A 782 -16.85 32.94 -11.62
C PRO A 782 -18.14 32.82 -12.43
N GLU A 783 -18.55 31.61 -12.76
CA GLU A 783 -19.90 31.34 -13.21
C GLU A 783 -20.79 31.54 -11.98
N GLU A 784 -21.70 32.50 -12.10
CA GLU A 784 -22.82 32.69 -11.17
C GLU A 784 -23.34 31.31 -10.76
N ALA A 785 -23.48 31.06 -9.46
CA ALA A 785 -24.06 29.81 -8.98
C ALA A 785 -25.50 29.70 -9.52
N ILE A 786 -25.67 28.99 -10.65
CA ILE A 786 -26.97 28.78 -11.28
C ILE A 786 -27.75 27.84 -10.36
N THR A 787 -28.62 28.41 -9.54
CA THR A 787 -29.52 27.65 -8.66
C THR A 787 -30.64 27.02 -9.49
N CYS A 788 -30.89 25.73 -9.27
CA CYS A 788 -32.01 25.02 -9.88
C CYS A 788 -33.34 25.76 -9.55
N PRO A 789 -34.15 26.14 -10.56
CA PRO A 789 -35.46 26.76 -10.35
C PRO A 789 -36.42 25.84 -9.59
N THR A 790 -37.49 26.40 -9.00
CA THR A 790 -38.51 25.61 -8.29
C THR A 790 -39.01 24.46 -9.16
N ALA A 791 -38.96 23.23 -8.63
CA ALA A 791 -39.34 22.03 -9.35
C ALA A 791 -40.75 22.12 -9.93
N LYS A 792 -40.88 21.84 -11.23
CA LYS A 792 -42.15 21.73 -11.95
C LYS A 792 -42.33 20.30 -12.47
N THR A 793 -43.58 19.86 -12.63
CA THR A 793 -43.88 18.61 -13.32
C THR A 793 -43.46 18.72 -14.78
N VAL A 794 -42.60 17.80 -15.24
CA VAL A 794 -42.11 17.74 -16.61
C VAL A 794 -42.89 16.69 -17.41
N ASP A 795 -43.40 17.07 -18.58
CA ASP A 795 -44.29 16.25 -19.42
C ASP A 795 -43.97 16.35 -20.93
N ARG A 796 -42.90 17.06 -21.29
CA ARG A 796 -42.39 17.16 -22.66
C ARG A 796 -40.89 16.84 -22.72
N GLU A 797 -40.51 16.18 -23.81
CA GLU A 797 -39.12 15.78 -24.08
C GLU A 797 -38.55 16.61 -25.23
N ILE A 798 -37.35 17.15 -25.05
CA ILE A 798 -36.56 17.77 -26.11
C ILE A 798 -35.45 16.78 -26.48
N SER A 799 -35.58 16.18 -27.65
CA SER A 799 -34.64 15.18 -28.19
C SER A 799 -33.57 15.81 -29.09
N GLY A 800 -32.52 15.04 -29.39
CA GLY A 800 -31.45 15.46 -30.30
C GLY A 800 -30.32 16.24 -29.62
N ILE A 801 -30.25 16.16 -28.29
CA ILE A 801 -29.19 16.75 -27.47
C ILE A 801 -28.13 15.68 -27.24
N ASP A 802 -26.85 16.03 -27.45
CA ASP A 802 -25.74 15.11 -27.20
C ASP A 802 -25.63 14.85 -25.68
N ILE A 803 -25.31 13.61 -25.30
CA ILE A 803 -25.14 13.22 -23.88
C ILE A 803 -24.09 14.10 -23.18
N LEU A 804 -23.08 14.56 -23.92
CA LEU A 804 -22.00 15.40 -23.40
C LEU A 804 -22.41 16.87 -23.24
N GLU A 805 -23.51 17.31 -23.85
CA GLU A 805 -24.04 18.68 -23.75
C GLU A 805 -25.28 18.76 -22.83
N LEU A 806 -25.71 17.63 -22.28
CA LEU A 806 -26.96 17.51 -21.53
C LEU A 806 -26.96 18.40 -20.27
N ASP A 807 -25.87 18.35 -19.50
CA ASP A 807 -25.75 19.12 -18.26
C ASP A 807 -25.63 20.63 -18.52
N ASP A 808 -24.91 21.03 -19.56
CA ASP A 808 -24.75 22.44 -19.95
C ASP A 808 -26.07 23.01 -20.48
N ALA A 809 -26.81 22.24 -21.27
CA ALA A 809 -28.13 22.60 -21.77
C ALA A 809 -29.15 22.74 -20.63
N ILE A 810 -29.12 21.84 -19.63
CA ILE A 810 -29.96 21.94 -18.42
C ILE A 810 -29.59 23.21 -17.63
N ARG A 811 -28.31 23.48 -17.42
CA ARG A 811 -27.83 24.69 -16.71
C ARG A 811 -28.20 25.97 -17.44
N ARG A 812 -28.16 25.99 -18.78
CA ARG A 812 -28.61 27.14 -19.59
C ARG A 812 -30.09 27.43 -19.38
N LEU A 813 -30.93 26.40 -19.32
CA LEU A 813 -32.36 26.56 -19.02
C LEU A 813 -32.60 27.04 -17.59
N TRP A 814 -31.83 26.54 -16.62
CA TRP A 814 -31.92 26.99 -15.23
C TRP A 814 -31.58 28.47 -15.07
N LYS A 815 -30.58 28.97 -15.81
CA LYS A 815 -30.21 30.39 -15.82
C LYS A 815 -31.39 31.29 -16.24
N GLU A 816 -32.24 30.80 -17.13
CA GLU A 816 -33.44 31.48 -17.63
C GLU A 816 -34.70 31.19 -16.80
N GLY A 817 -34.55 30.57 -15.63
CA GLY A 817 -35.63 30.26 -14.69
C GLY A 817 -36.52 29.09 -15.12
N ILE A 818 -36.10 28.29 -16.09
CA ILE A 818 -36.86 27.13 -16.58
C ILE A 818 -36.39 25.88 -15.84
N PHE A 819 -37.30 25.22 -15.12
CA PHE A 819 -36.98 23.93 -14.51
C PHE A 819 -36.88 22.86 -15.60
N ALA A 820 -35.69 22.29 -15.74
CA ALA A 820 -35.35 21.23 -16.67
C ALA A 820 -34.65 20.09 -15.93
N SER A 821 -34.86 18.85 -16.36
CA SER A 821 -34.20 17.67 -15.81
C SER A 821 -33.79 16.71 -16.92
N SER A 822 -32.78 15.88 -16.68
CA SER A 822 -32.35 14.86 -17.63
C SER A 822 -33.34 13.69 -17.69
N GLY A 823 -33.64 13.20 -18.88
CA GLY A 823 -34.40 11.99 -19.12
C GLY A 823 -33.74 11.09 -20.17
N MET A 824 -34.28 9.89 -20.34
CA MET A 824 -33.85 8.93 -21.36
C MET A 824 -35.02 8.61 -22.28
N GLY A 825 -34.93 9.05 -23.54
CA GLY A 825 -35.90 8.76 -24.59
C GLY A 825 -35.48 7.56 -25.44
N CYS A 826 -36.36 7.12 -26.34
CA CYS A 826 -36.15 5.94 -27.19
C CYS A 826 -34.96 6.04 -28.17
N THR A 827 -34.42 7.23 -28.39
CA THR A 827 -33.34 7.50 -29.37
C THR A 827 -32.10 8.16 -28.74
N GLY A 828 -32.03 8.27 -27.42
CA GLY A 828 -30.91 8.92 -26.72
C GLY A 828 -31.34 9.76 -25.52
N PRO A 829 -30.40 10.48 -24.88
CA PRO A 829 -30.72 11.42 -23.81
C PRO A 829 -31.66 12.51 -24.29
N VAL A 830 -32.56 12.92 -23.39
CA VAL A 830 -33.53 13.99 -23.65
C VAL A 830 -33.55 14.96 -22.47
N ILE A 831 -33.92 16.22 -22.74
CA ILE A 831 -34.22 17.18 -21.67
C ILE A 831 -35.72 17.18 -21.44
N MET A 832 -36.11 16.99 -20.18
CA MET A 832 -37.49 17.01 -19.72
C MET A 832 -37.84 18.41 -19.21
N VAL A 833 -38.90 19.00 -19.77
CA VAL A 833 -39.44 20.31 -19.37
C VAL A 833 -40.97 20.26 -19.22
N ALA A 834 -41.55 21.23 -18.52
CA ALA A 834 -43.00 21.40 -18.48
C ALA A 834 -43.55 21.88 -19.83
N SER A 835 -44.75 21.45 -20.20
CA SER A 835 -45.44 21.86 -21.44
C SER A 835 -45.54 23.38 -21.61
N SER A 836 -45.65 24.13 -20.50
CA SER A 836 -45.68 25.60 -20.52
C SER A 836 -44.37 26.25 -20.95
N ASP A 837 -43.24 25.55 -20.76
CA ASP A 837 -41.90 26.08 -20.94
C ASP A 837 -41.22 25.52 -22.20
N TYR A 838 -41.86 24.57 -22.90
CA TYR A 838 -41.30 23.80 -24.01
C TYR A 838 -40.87 24.64 -25.21
N GLU A 839 -41.71 25.56 -25.70
CA GLU A 839 -41.37 26.40 -26.85
C GLU A 839 -40.19 27.34 -26.54
N LYS A 840 -40.19 27.93 -25.34
CA LYS A 840 -39.11 28.82 -24.88
C LYS A 840 -37.80 28.03 -24.69
N ALA A 841 -37.86 26.83 -24.12
CA ALA A 841 -36.71 25.96 -23.95
C ALA A 841 -36.12 25.52 -25.29
N CYS A 842 -36.96 25.14 -26.26
CA CYS A 842 -36.51 24.78 -27.61
C CYS A 842 -35.84 25.95 -28.34
N GLN A 843 -36.29 27.18 -28.11
CA GLN A 843 -35.69 28.37 -28.72
C GLN A 843 -34.33 28.69 -28.08
N LEU A 844 -34.26 28.67 -26.74
CA LEU A 844 -33.02 28.93 -25.98
C LEU A 844 -31.90 27.92 -26.22
N LEU A 845 -32.24 26.68 -26.59
CA LEU A 845 -31.28 25.62 -26.91
C LEU A 845 -30.87 25.60 -28.40
N LYS A 846 -31.56 26.35 -29.26
CA LYS A 846 -31.18 26.53 -30.67
C LYS A 846 -30.25 27.73 -30.88
N ASP A 847 -30.48 28.78 -30.11
CA ASP A 847 -29.56 29.92 -29.96
C ASP A 847 -28.33 29.49 -29.14
#